data_AF-A0A8T3A7G0-F1
#
_entry.id   AF-A0A8T3A7G0-F1
#
_cell.length_a   1.000
_cell.length_b   1.000
_cell.length_c   1.000
_cell.angle_alpha   90.00
_cell.angle_beta   90.00
_cell.angle_gamma   90.00
#
_symmetry.space_group_name_H-M   'P 1'
#
loop_
_entity.id
_entity.type
_entity.pdbx_description
1 polymer ?
#
loop_
_entity_poly.entity_id
_entity_poly.type
_entity_poly.pdbx_seq_one_letter_code
_entity_poly.pdbx_strand_id
1 'polypeptide(L)'
;MAADKDPSVRDLNTMAILKYYPLSVLVTIDRHEWYAHPQIYSRNDNTGFWTAKPAIPPDSMLISSRLHSDITQTNSIPVSATRNYVPGELEHDNCNGKWEDDCIKKQSIDHKALEGSCTDDVKNVSKKRHRGDSTCSEGSILSNGNIDEYKEPVLRQTPSSENNDLSVKMAVSATNASLAEQVIQPALVMFEVHVPPSCMLDGVHSQHFFGTGVIIYHSEIIGLAVVDRNTVAVSVSDVILSFAAFPLEIPGEVVFLHPLHNYAIVAYDPSGLGAGATNVQAATLLPEPALRRGESVHLVGLSRSLQITSRKSTVTNPCAALNIASADCPRYRAINMEVIELDTDFGSTFSGVLTDGQGRVQALWSSFSAQLKYGCNSLEDHQFVRGIPIYAISLVLDKILSGAAGPSLLINGMKRPMPLVRILEVELYPTLLSKARSFGLSDIWIAALAKKDPIRKQVLRVKGCWAGSNAEIHLEQGDMILAINKVPVTCFRDIENACQELDRLNDSDGKLKITIFRQGQEIELLVGTDVRDGNGSTCMVNWCGSVIQDPHSAVRALGFLPEEGHGVYLARWCHGSPVHRYGLYALQWIVEVNGKLTPDLETFLNVVEGLEHGEFVRVKTVHLNGKPRVLTLKQDLHYWPTWELKFDPDTATWRRRMIKSLNSTT
;
A
#
# COMPACT_ATOMS: atom_id res chain seq x y z
N MET A 1 28.23 -1.30 -67.44
CA MET A 1 27.70 -0.20 -68.29
C MET A 1 27.02 0.77 -67.33
N ALA A 2 27.46 2.03 -67.34
CA ALA A 2 27.14 3.14 -66.41
C ALA A 2 25.62 3.41 -66.26
N ALA A 3 25.09 4.19 -65.31
CA ALA A 3 25.62 5.38 -64.63
C ALA A 3 24.75 5.78 -63.41
N ASP A 4 25.37 6.54 -62.50
CA ASP A 4 24.88 7.65 -61.65
C ASP A 4 23.38 7.87 -61.38
N LYS A 5 23.06 8.07 -60.08
CA LYS A 5 22.65 9.40 -59.56
C LYS A 5 22.63 9.46 -58.03
N ASP A 6 23.21 10.54 -57.52
CA ASP A 6 23.32 10.99 -56.13
C ASP A 6 21.94 11.29 -55.45
N PRO A 7 21.91 11.45 -54.10
CA PRO A 7 20.74 11.29 -53.25
C PRO A 7 19.93 12.59 -53.07
N SER A 8 18.63 12.46 -52.79
CA SER A 8 17.83 13.55 -52.25
C SER A 8 17.29 13.20 -50.86
N VAL A 9 17.66 14.09 -49.94
CA VAL A 9 17.20 14.22 -48.56
C VAL A 9 15.67 14.13 -48.50
N ARG A 10 15.17 13.20 -47.69
CA ARG A 10 13.84 13.29 -47.07
C ARG A 10 13.97 13.00 -45.60
N ASP A 11 13.77 14.04 -44.81
CA ASP A 11 13.46 13.99 -43.39
C ASP A 11 12.38 12.94 -43.14
N LEU A 12 12.77 11.89 -42.40
CA LEU A 12 11.88 10.93 -41.80
C LEU A 12 12.43 10.64 -40.41
N ASN A 13 12.12 11.54 -39.47
CA ASN A 13 11.95 11.18 -38.07
C ASN A 13 10.89 10.07 -38.02
N THR A 14 11.31 8.82 -38.06
CA THR A 14 10.43 7.67 -37.91
C THR A 14 11.05 6.70 -36.94
N MET A 15 10.34 6.55 -35.81
CA MET A 15 10.41 5.46 -34.86
C MET A 15 10.88 4.14 -35.49
N ALA A 16 12.00 3.61 -35.02
CA ALA A 16 12.29 2.20 -35.16
C ALA A 16 11.43 1.42 -34.15
N ILE A 17 10.27 0.93 -34.63
CA ILE A 17 9.40 -0.01 -33.93
C ILE A 17 10.12 -1.37 -33.92
N LEU A 18 10.63 -1.79 -32.75
CA LEU A 18 10.95 -3.18 -32.48
C LEU A 18 9.70 -3.87 -31.90
N LYS A 19 9.10 -4.75 -32.71
CA LYS A 19 8.00 -5.64 -32.31
C LYS A 19 8.41 -6.56 -31.15
N TYR A 20 7.85 -6.34 -29.97
CA TYR A 20 7.74 -7.35 -28.89
C TYR A 20 6.57 -6.99 -27.99
N TYR A 21 5.41 -7.65 -28.17
CA TYR A 21 4.19 -7.66 -27.32
C TYR A 21 3.64 -6.29 -26.85
N PRO A 22 2.32 -6.08 -26.70
CA PRO A 22 1.82 -4.88 -26.07
C PRO A 22 2.07 -4.99 -24.56
N LEU A 23 3.32 -4.76 -24.13
CA LEU A 23 3.59 -4.29 -22.79
C LEU A 23 3.02 -2.87 -22.75
N SER A 24 1.94 -2.69 -22.02
CA SER A 24 1.50 -1.38 -21.57
C SER A 24 2.70 -0.68 -20.91
N VAL A 25 3.30 0.26 -21.63
CA VAL A 25 4.33 1.13 -21.06
C VAL A 25 3.57 2.13 -20.21
N LEU A 26 3.50 1.86 -18.91
CA LEU A 26 3.04 2.85 -17.95
C LEU A 26 4.05 3.99 -18.01
N VAL A 27 3.60 5.18 -18.43
CA VAL A 27 4.41 6.39 -18.32
C VAL A 27 4.45 6.71 -16.83
N THR A 28 5.52 6.31 -16.14
CA THR A 28 5.77 6.76 -14.78
C THR A 28 5.87 8.28 -14.84
N ILE A 29 5.01 8.95 -14.08
CA ILE A 29 5.05 10.40 -13.99
C ILE A 29 6.35 10.73 -13.27
N ASP A 30 7.30 11.33 -13.99
CA ASP A 30 8.69 11.58 -13.58
C ASP A 30 8.79 12.68 -12.50
N ARG A 31 7.91 12.63 -11.50
CA ARG A 31 7.87 13.55 -10.35
C ARG A 31 8.83 13.11 -9.25
N HIS A 32 9.08 11.81 -9.16
CA HIS A 32 9.90 11.21 -8.12
C HIS A 32 11.17 10.63 -8.72
N GLU A 33 12.29 10.81 -8.03
CA GLU A 33 13.60 10.32 -8.48
C GLU A 33 13.82 8.88 -7.97
N TRP A 34 12.85 7.99 -8.20
CA TRP A 34 12.88 6.59 -7.76
C TRP A 34 13.96 5.79 -8.49
N TYR A 35 13.95 5.96 -9.82
CA TYR A 35 14.70 5.13 -10.74
C TYR A 35 16.07 5.73 -10.98
N ALA A 36 17.05 4.87 -11.22
CA ALA A 36 18.30 5.35 -11.80
C ALA A 36 18.03 5.81 -13.23
N HIS A 37 18.86 6.73 -13.72
CA HIS A 37 18.83 7.07 -15.15
C HIS A 37 18.90 5.81 -16.01
N PRO A 38 18.16 5.75 -17.13
CA PRO A 38 18.19 4.60 -18.02
C PRO A 38 19.61 4.25 -18.44
N GLN A 39 19.95 2.96 -18.39
CA GLN A 39 21.28 2.45 -18.70
C GLN A 39 21.22 1.43 -19.82
N ILE A 40 22.21 1.49 -20.72
CA ILE A 40 22.48 0.47 -21.74
C ILE A 40 23.54 -0.46 -21.18
N TYR A 41 23.23 -1.76 -21.15
CA TYR A 41 24.15 -2.79 -20.71
C TYR A 41 24.80 -3.45 -21.93
N SER A 42 26.13 -3.42 -21.97
CA SER A 42 26.93 -4.14 -22.97
C SER A 42 27.72 -5.25 -22.28
N ARG A 43 27.65 -6.47 -22.80
CA ARG A 43 28.49 -7.57 -22.34
C ARG A 43 29.88 -7.44 -22.93
N ASN A 44 30.90 -7.52 -22.08
CA ASN A 44 32.26 -7.73 -22.51
C ASN A 44 32.53 -9.25 -22.56
N ASP A 45 32.57 -9.83 -23.76
CA ASP A 45 32.70 -11.28 -23.94
C ASP A 45 34.05 -11.84 -23.44
N ASN A 46 35.10 -11.02 -23.37
CA ASN A 46 36.41 -11.44 -22.88
C ASN A 46 36.42 -11.63 -21.35
N THR A 47 35.67 -10.83 -20.63
CA THR A 47 35.62 -10.86 -19.15
C THR A 47 34.33 -11.50 -18.61
N GLY A 48 33.31 -11.64 -19.46
CA GLY A 48 31.97 -12.08 -19.09
C GLY A 48 31.15 -11.04 -18.32
N PHE A 49 31.73 -9.88 -17.97
CA PHE A 49 31.04 -8.82 -17.23
C PHE A 49 30.15 -7.96 -18.12
N TRP A 50 29.05 -7.48 -17.55
CA TRP A 50 28.21 -6.46 -18.15
C TRP A 50 28.65 -5.09 -17.66
N THR A 51 28.86 -4.16 -18.58
CA THR A 51 29.14 -2.75 -18.27
C THR A 51 27.91 -1.92 -18.59
N ALA A 52 27.50 -1.08 -17.65
CA ALA A 52 26.43 -0.12 -17.85
C ALA A 52 26.99 1.21 -18.37
N LYS A 53 26.31 1.80 -19.36
CA LYS A 53 26.53 3.17 -19.81
C LYS A 53 25.20 3.93 -19.77
N PRO A 54 25.16 5.23 -19.44
CA PRO A 54 23.94 6.01 -19.52
C PRO A 54 23.34 5.93 -20.94
N ALA A 55 22.05 5.66 -21.04
CA ALA A 55 21.35 5.61 -22.32
C ALA A 55 21.17 7.01 -22.93
N ILE A 56 21.15 8.03 -22.08
CA ILE A 56 20.98 9.43 -22.42
C ILE A 56 22.23 10.19 -21.92
N PRO A 57 22.91 10.99 -22.75
CA PRO A 57 24.02 11.83 -22.31
C PRO A 57 23.54 12.88 -21.29
N PRO A 58 24.33 13.20 -20.24
CA PRO A 58 23.92 14.15 -19.20
C PRO A 58 23.59 15.56 -19.74
N ASP A 59 24.12 15.95 -20.91
CA ASP A 59 23.93 17.29 -21.50
C ASP A 59 22.62 17.47 -22.29
N SER A 60 21.75 16.46 -22.43
CA SER A 60 20.51 16.58 -23.22
C SER A 60 19.26 16.98 -22.42
N MET A 61 19.37 17.17 -21.09
CA MET A 61 18.26 17.64 -20.24
C MET A 61 18.25 19.16 -20.09
N LEU A 62 17.99 19.90 -21.17
CA LEU A 62 17.67 21.34 -21.12
C LEU A 62 16.41 21.73 -21.91
N ILE A 63 15.53 20.78 -22.23
CA ILE A 63 14.30 21.08 -22.99
C ILE A 63 13.09 20.40 -22.33
N SER A 64 12.72 20.84 -21.14
CA SER A 64 11.35 20.68 -20.61
C SER A 64 11.04 21.60 -19.43
N SER A 65 11.56 22.84 -19.45
CA SER A 65 11.15 23.85 -18.47
C SER A 65 11.30 25.26 -19.04
N ARG A 66 10.51 25.60 -20.05
CA ARG A 66 10.20 26.98 -20.50
C ARG A 66 9.32 26.94 -21.76
N LEU A 67 8.02 26.79 -21.56
CA LEU A 67 7.02 27.32 -22.49
C LEU A 67 5.87 27.89 -21.66
N HIS A 68 6.16 28.99 -20.99
CA HIS A 68 5.21 30.09 -20.80
C HIS A 68 5.98 31.42 -20.79
N SER A 69 5.34 32.42 -21.39
CA SER A 69 5.71 33.84 -21.56
C SER A 69 6.80 34.22 -22.58
N ASP A 70 6.30 34.66 -23.73
CA ASP A 70 6.56 35.96 -24.37
C ASP A 70 7.66 36.18 -25.42
N ILE A 71 7.13 36.43 -26.61
CA ILE A 71 7.59 37.21 -27.76
C ILE A 71 8.42 38.44 -27.38
N THR A 72 9.64 38.56 -27.90
CA THR A 72 10.14 39.75 -28.65
C THR A 72 11.53 39.51 -29.25
N GLN A 73 11.77 40.16 -30.39
CA GLN A 73 12.89 40.02 -31.33
C GLN A 73 14.24 40.52 -30.77
N THR A 74 15.37 39.92 -31.19
CA THR A 74 16.36 40.49 -32.15
C THR A 74 17.71 39.74 -32.17
N ASN A 75 18.33 39.79 -33.36
CA ASN A 75 19.56 39.17 -33.86
C ASN A 75 20.82 39.23 -32.97
N SER A 76 21.67 38.19 -33.01
CA SER A 76 23.05 38.26 -33.55
C SER A 76 23.83 36.94 -33.39
N ILE A 77 24.60 36.60 -34.42
CA ILE A 77 25.54 35.47 -34.56
C ILE A 77 26.97 35.97 -34.24
N PRO A 78 27.86 35.16 -33.62
CA PRO A 78 29.06 34.64 -34.32
C PRO A 78 29.43 33.18 -33.88
N VAL A 79 29.75 32.22 -34.76
CA VAL A 79 30.95 31.99 -35.61
C VAL A 79 32.19 31.46 -34.86
N SER A 80 32.35 30.12 -34.96
CA SER A 80 33.56 29.29 -35.21
C SER A 80 34.78 29.27 -34.27
N ALA A 81 35.30 28.06 -34.01
CA ALA A 81 36.66 27.67 -34.41
C ALA A 81 36.88 26.15 -34.31
N THR A 82 37.10 25.53 -35.46
CA THR A 82 37.55 24.15 -35.69
C THR A 82 39.05 24.00 -35.46
N ARG A 83 39.53 22.85 -34.98
CA ARG A 83 40.86 22.35 -35.37
C ARG A 83 40.92 20.81 -35.35
N ASN A 84 41.19 20.27 -36.53
CA ASN A 84 41.45 18.87 -36.85
C ASN A 84 42.83 18.41 -36.33
N TYR A 85 43.03 17.12 -36.05
CA TYR A 85 43.98 16.24 -36.76
C TYR A 85 43.82 14.75 -36.36
N VAL A 86 44.21 13.87 -37.28
CA VAL A 86 43.84 12.45 -37.57
C VAL A 86 45.11 11.55 -37.39
N PRO A 87 45.09 10.19 -37.41
CA PRO A 87 45.58 9.33 -36.33
C PRO A 87 46.81 8.49 -36.74
N GLY A 88 47.24 7.56 -35.89
CA GLY A 88 48.24 6.54 -36.25
C GLY A 88 48.03 5.24 -35.47
N GLU A 89 47.82 4.15 -36.21
CA GLU A 89 47.61 2.76 -35.79
C GLU A 89 48.93 2.01 -35.46
N LEU A 90 48.74 0.72 -35.11
CA LEU A 90 49.65 -0.44 -35.18
C LEU A 90 50.48 -0.73 -33.92
N GLU A 91 50.68 -1.96 -33.46
CA GLU A 91 50.08 -3.30 -33.61
C GLU A 91 50.96 -4.21 -32.74
N HIS A 92 50.39 -5.32 -32.21
CA HIS A 92 51.09 -6.56 -31.75
C HIS A 92 52.11 -6.41 -30.57
N ASP A 93 52.29 -7.36 -29.65
CA ASP A 93 52.21 -8.81 -29.81
C ASP A 93 52.11 -9.55 -28.45
N ASN A 94 51.45 -10.70 -28.53
CA ASN A 94 51.53 -11.94 -27.75
C ASN A 94 52.34 -12.04 -26.44
N CYS A 95 51.70 -12.62 -25.41
CA CYS A 95 52.25 -13.81 -24.74
C CYS A 95 51.14 -14.71 -24.16
N ASN A 96 51.11 -15.94 -24.67
CA ASN A 96 50.25 -17.06 -24.30
C ASN A 96 50.82 -17.81 -23.09
N GLY A 97 49.95 -18.30 -22.20
CA GLY A 97 50.30 -19.24 -21.13
C GLY A 97 49.07 -20.03 -20.68
N LYS A 98 48.83 -21.17 -21.34
CA LYS A 98 47.79 -22.16 -21.02
C LYS A 98 48.02 -22.82 -19.65
N TRP A 99 46.93 -23.15 -18.96
CA TRP A 99 46.87 -24.12 -17.86
C TRP A 99 46.00 -25.29 -18.32
N GLU A 100 46.42 -26.52 -18.00
CA GLU A 100 45.67 -27.76 -18.22
C GLU A 100 44.79 -28.11 -16.99
N ASP A 101 43.66 -28.73 -17.29
CA ASP A 101 42.69 -29.38 -16.40
C ASP A 101 43.31 -30.50 -15.54
N ASP A 102 42.75 -30.76 -14.35
CA ASP A 102 41.92 -31.95 -14.07
C ASP A 102 41.50 -31.97 -12.58
N CYS A 103 40.22 -32.30 -12.28
CA CYS A 103 39.88 -33.26 -11.21
C CYS A 103 38.38 -33.51 -10.96
N ILE A 104 38.11 -34.81 -10.87
CA ILE A 104 36.88 -35.58 -10.77
C ILE A 104 36.11 -35.47 -9.42
N LYS A 105 34.78 -35.64 -9.54
CA LYS A 105 33.73 -35.87 -8.52
C LYS A 105 34.09 -36.84 -7.37
N LYS A 106 33.53 -36.60 -6.17
CA LYS A 106 33.07 -37.63 -5.22
C LYS A 106 31.84 -37.19 -4.42
N GLN A 107 30.85 -38.08 -4.33
CA GLN A 107 29.67 -38.06 -3.47
C GLN A 107 29.90 -38.93 -2.21
N SER A 108 28.89 -38.93 -1.31
CA SER A 108 28.64 -39.81 -0.13
C SER A 108 28.82 -39.06 1.22
N ILE A 109 27.99 -39.14 2.27
CA ILE A 109 26.92 -40.06 2.71
C ILE A 109 26.02 -39.36 3.77
N ASP A 110 24.78 -39.84 3.89
CA ASP A 110 23.72 -39.58 4.89
C ASP A 110 24.07 -39.82 6.37
N HIS A 111 23.32 -39.16 7.26
CA HIS A 111 22.88 -39.77 8.52
C HIS A 111 21.42 -39.41 8.88
N LYS A 112 20.62 -40.45 9.11
CA LYS A 112 19.23 -40.47 9.60
C LYS A 112 19.14 -40.17 11.10
N ALA A 113 18.02 -39.58 11.51
CA ALA A 113 17.37 -39.85 12.80
C ALA A 113 15.85 -40.00 12.59
N LEU A 114 15.24 -40.86 13.41
CA LEU A 114 13.99 -41.60 13.23
C LEU A 114 12.91 -41.11 14.23
N GLU A 115 11.67 -41.59 14.01
CA GLU A 115 10.46 -41.61 14.87
C GLU A 115 9.40 -40.51 14.59
N GLY A 116 8.11 -40.80 14.38
CA GLY A 116 7.37 -42.07 14.40
C GLY A 116 5.88 -41.85 14.08
N SER A 117 5.42 -42.54 13.03
CA SER A 117 4.08 -43.07 12.69
C SER A 117 2.78 -42.51 13.30
N CYS A 118 1.80 -42.28 12.42
CA CYS A 118 0.56 -43.05 12.47
C CYS A 118 0.06 -43.33 11.04
N THR A 119 -0.19 -44.60 10.77
CA THR A 119 -0.69 -45.20 9.52
C THR A 119 -2.20 -45.07 9.42
N ASP A 120 -2.73 -44.85 8.21
CA ASP A 120 -3.57 -45.86 7.55
C ASP A 120 -3.72 -45.56 6.05
N ASP A 121 -3.33 -46.56 5.26
CA ASP A 121 -3.41 -46.66 3.81
C ASP A 121 -4.84 -46.97 3.34
N VAL A 122 -5.32 -46.31 2.29
CA VAL A 122 -5.92 -47.01 1.13
C VAL A 122 -5.53 -46.29 -0.15
N LYS A 123 -4.75 -46.99 -0.98
CA LYS A 123 -4.33 -46.61 -2.33
C LYS A 123 -5.51 -46.64 -3.30
N ASN A 124 -5.59 -45.65 -4.19
CA ASN A 124 -6.01 -45.90 -5.56
C ASN A 124 -5.22 -45.05 -6.56
N VAL A 125 -4.58 -45.76 -7.47
CA VAL A 125 -3.72 -45.28 -8.54
C VAL A 125 -4.59 -44.76 -9.68
N SER A 126 -4.32 -43.56 -10.19
CA SER A 126 -4.37 -43.32 -11.64
C SER A 126 -3.67 -42.02 -12.05
N LYS A 127 -2.72 -42.18 -12.97
CA LYS A 127 -2.10 -41.14 -13.81
C LYS A 127 -3.19 -40.40 -14.59
N LYS A 128 -3.04 -39.10 -14.82
CA LYS A 128 -3.45 -38.52 -16.12
C LYS A 128 -2.70 -37.24 -16.48
N ARG A 129 -2.29 -37.25 -17.75
CA ARG A 129 -1.59 -36.23 -18.52
C ARG A 129 -2.57 -35.15 -19.02
N HIS A 130 -1.95 -34.03 -19.36
CA HIS A 130 -2.39 -32.86 -20.11
C HIS A 130 -3.12 -33.10 -21.46
N ARG A 131 -3.75 -32.02 -21.94
CA ARG A 131 -4.52 -31.70 -23.19
C ARG A 131 -6.03 -31.70 -22.97
N GLY A 132 -6.80 -30.68 -23.37
CA GLY A 132 -6.61 -29.67 -24.42
C GLY A 132 -7.86 -29.70 -25.31
N ASP A 133 -8.32 -28.52 -25.74
CA ASP A 133 -9.40 -28.27 -26.74
C ASP A 133 -10.84 -28.54 -26.24
N SER A 134 -11.91 -27.85 -26.67
CA SER A 134 -12.13 -26.80 -27.65
C SER A 134 -13.59 -26.30 -27.55
N THR A 135 -13.79 -25.08 -28.04
CA THR A 135 -14.98 -24.43 -28.65
C THR A 135 -16.17 -25.25 -29.17
N CYS A 136 -17.28 -24.50 -29.40
CA CYS A 136 -18.47 -24.73 -30.26
C CYS A 136 -19.77 -25.06 -29.50
N SER A 137 -20.97 -24.62 -29.89
CA SER A 137 -21.50 -23.72 -30.94
C SER A 137 -23.01 -23.53 -30.69
N GLU A 138 -23.58 -22.50 -31.30
CA GLU A 138 -25.02 -22.24 -31.46
C GLU A 138 -25.79 -23.39 -32.14
N GLY A 139 -27.09 -23.46 -31.87
CA GLY A 139 -28.05 -24.26 -32.65
C GLY A 139 -29.43 -24.37 -32.02
N SER A 140 -30.39 -23.58 -32.54
CA SER A 140 -31.83 -23.69 -32.24
C SER A 140 -32.47 -24.91 -32.92
N ILE A 141 -33.54 -25.49 -32.33
CA ILE A 141 -34.88 -25.70 -32.92
C ILE A 141 -35.73 -26.72 -32.10
N LEU A 142 -36.94 -26.27 -31.73
CA LEU A 142 -38.25 -26.93 -31.54
C LEU A 142 -38.36 -28.30 -30.81
N SER A 143 -39.18 -28.32 -29.75
CA SER A 143 -40.33 -29.25 -29.66
C SER A 143 -41.40 -28.75 -28.68
N ASN A 144 -42.66 -28.94 -29.09
CA ASN A 144 -43.92 -28.49 -28.49
C ASN A 144 -44.33 -29.22 -27.20
N GLY A 145 -45.20 -28.59 -26.40
CA GLY A 145 -46.34 -29.31 -25.79
C GLY A 145 -46.89 -28.78 -24.45
N ASN A 146 -47.98 -28.01 -24.52
CA ASN A 146 -49.11 -27.81 -23.56
C ASN A 146 -48.81 -27.16 -22.19
N ILE A 147 -49.19 -25.89 -21.95
CA ILE A 147 -50.54 -25.31 -21.67
C ILE A 147 -51.11 -25.76 -20.32
N ASP A 148 -51.14 -24.83 -19.35
CA ASP A 148 -52.32 -24.60 -18.53
C ASP A 148 -52.52 -23.09 -18.27
N GLU A 149 -53.78 -22.67 -18.36
CA GLU A 149 -54.29 -21.30 -18.40
C GLU A 149 -54.35 -20.62 -17.02
N TYR A 150 -54.23 -19.29 -16.95
CA TYR A 150 -55.36 -18.36 -16.67
C TYR A 150 -54.94 -16.89 -16.43
N LYS A 151 -55.22 -16.06 -17.45
CA LYS A 151 -55.81 -14.69 -17.51
C LYS A 151 -55.35 -13.55 -16.58
N GLU A 152 -54.71 -12.54 -17.19
CA GLU A 152 -54.88 -11.10 -16.88
C GLU A 152 -55.87 -10.45 -17.87
N PRO A 153 -56.64 -9.40 -17.49
CA PRO A 153 -57.41 -8.60 -18.43
C PRO A 153 -56.64 -7.35 -18.89
N VAL A 154 -56.51 -7.22 -20.21
CA VAL A 154 -56.10 -5.99 -20.91
C VAL A 154 -57.33 -5.14 -21.21
N LEU A 155 -57.30 -3.85 -20.88
CA LEU A 155 -58.25 -2.86 -21.37
C LEU A 155 -57.50 -1.84 -22.24
N ARG A 156 -57.82 -1.85 -23.53
CA ARG A 156 -57.35 -0.93 -24.57
C ARG A 156 -58.05 0.42 -24.43
N GLN A 157 -57.33 1.52 -24.71
CA GLN A 157 -57.94 2.72 -25.32
C GLN A 157 -57.05 3.27 -26.45
N THR A 158 -57.73 3.66 -27.53
CA THR A 158 -57.28 4.21 -28.81
C THR A 158 -56.88 5.69 -28.74
N PRO A 159 -56.11 6.21 -29.73
CA PRO A 159 -55.64 7.59 -29.72
C PRO A 159 -56.60 8.53 -30.47
N SER A 160 -56.72 9.77 -30.00
CA SER A 160 -57.27 10.89 -30.75
C SER A 160 -56.36 12.11 -30.60
N SER A 161 -55.91 12.64 -31.75
CA SER A 161 -55.18 13.90 -31.90
C SER A 161 -56.03 15.10 -31.47
N GLU A 162 -55.44 16.09 -30.80
CA GLU A 162 -55.05 17.38 -31.42
C GLU A 162 -54.55 18.42 -30.39
N ASN A 163 -53.48 19.11 -30.81
CA ASN A 163 -53.06 20.50 -30.57
C ASN A 163 -52.31 20.94 -29.28
N ASN A 164 -50.99 21.13 -29.50
CA ASN A 164 -50.14 22.29 -29.18
C ASN A 164 -50.24 22.99 -27.82
N ASP A 165 -49.15 22.89 -27.04
CA ASP A 165 -48.34 24.09 -26.73
C ASP A 165 -46.89 23.71 -26.37
N LEU A 166 -45.97 24.59 -26.80
CA LEU A 166 -44.52 24.42 -26.87
C LEU A 166 -43.81 24.55 -25.50
N SER A 167 -42.84 23.66 -25.28
CA SER A 167 -41.51 23.85 -24.61
C SER A 167 -41.49 24.57 -23.25
N VAL A 168 -41.07 23.95 -22.14
CA VAL A 168 -39.70 23.45 -21.90
C VAL A 168 -39.77 22.14 -21.11
N LYS A 169 -39.55 21.01 -21.78
CA LYS A 169 -39.20 19.75 -21.13
C LYS A 169 -37.68 19.71 -21.04
N MET A 170 -37.14 19.94 -19.83
CA MET A 170 -35.87 19.30 -19.49
C MET A 170 -36.11 17.80 -19.63
N ALA A 171 -35.40 17.20 -20.57
CA ALA A 171 -35.37 15.76 -20.76
C ALA A 171 -34.78 15.12 -19.50
N VAL A 172 -35.66 14.76 -18.56
CA VAL A 172 -35.37 13.72 -17.58
C VAL A 172 -35.27 12.43 -18.39
N SER A 173 -34.07 12.13 -18.86
CA SER A 173 -33.72 10.79 -19.26
C SER A 173 -33.84 9.94 -17.99
N ALA A 174 -34.94 9.19 -17.89
CA ALA A 174 -35.21 8.27 -16.80
C ALA A 174 -34.15 7.17 -16.83
N THR A 175 -33.03 7.42 -16.15
CA THR A 175 -32.09 6.38 -15.77
C THR A 175 -32.72 5.63 -14.60
N ASN A 176 -32.75 4.30 -14.66
CA ASN A 176 -33.18 3.42 -13.56
C ASN A 176 -32.23 3.48 -12.34
N ALA A 177 -31.41 4.53 -12.24
CA ALA A 177 -30.41 4.74 -11.22
C ALA A 177 -31.08 5.25 -9.94
N SER A 178 -30.65 4.72 -8.79
CA SER A 178 -31.12 5.23 -7.49
C SER A 178 -30.68 6.69 -7.29
N LEU A 179 -31.43 7.48 -6.51
CA LEU A 179 -31.03 8.85 -6.18
C LEU A 179 -29.61 8.90 -5.58
N ALA A 180 -29.30 7.93 -4.72
CA ALA A 180 -27.98 7.78 -4.11
C ALA A 180 -26.87 7.59 -5.15
N GLU A 181 -27.15 6.88 -6.25
CA GLU A 181 -26.20 6.67 -7.35
C GLU A 181 -25.89 7.97 -8.10
N GLN A 182 -26.93 8.76 -8.42
CA GLN A 182 -26.78 10.03 -9.14
C GLN A 182 -26.02 11.07 -8.31
N VAL A 183 -26.26 11.12 -7.00
CA VAL A 183 -25.61 12.07 -6.09
C VAL A 183 -24.14 11.72 -5.85
N ILE A 184 -23.81 10.44 -5.76
CA ILE A 184 -22.45 9.98 -5.43
C ILE A 184 -21.56 9.80 -6.67
N GLN A 185 -22.14 9.61 -7.85
CA GLN A 185 -21.40 9.49 -9.12
C GLN A 185 -20.28 10.54 -9.29
N PRO A 186 -20.51 11.85 -9.08
CA PRO A 186 -19.47 12.88 -9.18
C PRO A 186 -18.27 12.71 -8.25
N ALA A 187 -18.44 11.98 -7.14
CA ALA A 187 -17.46 11.83 -6.08
C ALA A 187 -16.68 10.51 -6.15
N LEU A 188 -17.09 9.55 -7.00
CA LEU A 188 -16.43 8.25 -7.11
C LEU A 188 -15.21 8.30 -8.02
N VAL A 189 -14.13 7.67 -7.55
CA VAL A 189 -12.84 7.63 -8.25
C VAL A 189 -12.28 6.21 -8.16
N MET A 190 -11.74 5.72 -9.27
CA MET A 190 -10.94 4.49 -9.28
C MET A 190 -9.47 4.84 -9.10
N PHE A 191 -8.79 4.07 -8.28
CA PHE A 191 -7.38 4.19 -7.98
C PHE A 191 -6.66 3.03 -8.64
N GLU A 192 -5.67 3.35 -9.47
CA GLU A 192 -4.66 2.41 -9.94
C GLU A 192 -3.34 2.77 -9.27
N VAL A 193 -2.79 1.83 -8.50
CA VAL A 193 -1.60 2.05 -7.68
C VAL A 193 -0.51 1.11 -8.13
N HIS A 194 0.64 1.67 -8.44
CA HIS A 194 1.84 0.94 -8.80
C HIS A 194 2.95 1.17 -7.77
N VAL A 195 3.42 0.09 -7.16
CA VAL A 195 4.56 0.11 -6.23
C VAL A 195 5.83 -0.28 -6.98
N PRO A 196 6.85 0.59 -7.07
CA PRO A 196 8.10 0.26 -7.74
C PRO A 196 8.72 -1.04 -7.18
N PRO A 197 9.15 -1.99 -8.04
CA PRO A 197 9.70 -3.27 -7.58
C PRO A 197 10.93 -3.15 -6.67
N SER A 198 11.71 -2.08 -6.87
CA SER A 198 12.88 -1.72 -6.05
C SER A 198 12.52 -1.26 -4.65
N CYS A 199 11.26 -0.87 -4.41
CA CYS A 199 10.80 -0.16 -3.20
C CYS A 199 9.58 -0.83 -2.57
N MET A 200 9.49 -2.16 -2.65
CA MET A 200 8.42 -2.93 -1.97
C MET A 200 8.71 -3.00 -0.46
N LEU A 201 8.40 -1.90 0.23
CA LEU A 201 8.54 -1.71 1.68
C LEU A 201 7.40 -2.39 2.46
N ASP A 202 7.55 -2.45 3.79
CA ASP A 202 6.48 -2.82 4.74
C ASP A 202 5.76 -4.16 4.46
N GLY A 203 6.41 -5.10 3.79
CA GLY A 203 5.85 -6.42 3.46
C GLY A 203 4.78 -6.39 2.37
N VAL A 204 4.78 -5.37 1.50
CA VAL A 204 3.89 -5.29 0.32
C VAL A 204 4.03 -6.56 -0.55
N HIS A 205 2.89 -7.14 -0.93
CA HIS A 205 2.81 -8.47 -1.56
C HIS A 205 2.56 -8.43 -3.07
N SER A 206 2.13 -7.30 -3.63
CA SER A 206 1.86 -7.09 -5.05
C SER A 206 2.42 -5.74 -5.50
N GLN A 207 2.71 -5.61 -6.80
CA GLN A 207 3.15 -4.34 -7.40
C GLN A 207 1.99 -3.49 -7.90
N HIS A 208 0.87 -4.14 -8.22
CA HIS A 208 -0.31 -3.48 -8.78
C HIS A 208 -1.49 -3.68 -7.85
N PHE A 209 -2.17 -2.58 -7.53
CA PHE A 209 -3.41 -2.57 -6.77
C PHE A 209 -4.45 -1.72 -7.49
N PHE A 210 -5.71 -2.11 -7.34
CA PHE A 210 -6.86 -1.36 -7.80
C PHE A 210 -7.86 -1.24 -6.66
N GLY A 211 -8.58 -0.12 -6.61
CA GLY A 211 -9.60 0.10 -5.60
C GLY A 211 -10.48 1.29 -5.94
N THR A 212 -11.70 1.28 -5.45
CA THR A 212 -12.62 2.42 -5.56
C THR A 212 -12.54 3.25 -4.29
N GLY A 213 -12.35 4.55 -4.46
CA GLY A 213 -12.38 5.54 -3.40
C GLY A 213 -13.41 6.64 -3.65
N VAL A 214 -13.42 7.62 -2.76
CA VAL A 214 -14.37 8.73 -2.76
C VAL A 214 -13.66 10.06 -2.52
N ILE A 215 -14.08 11.09 -3.23
CA ILE A 215 -13.61 12.47 -3.04
C ILE A 215 -14.27 13.03 -1.80
N ILE A 216 -13.46 13.42 -0.82
CA ILE A 216 -13.92 13.96 0.47
C ILE A 216 -13.82 15.48 0.53
N TYR A 217 -12.96 16.07 -0.31
CA TYR A 217 -12.79 17.52 -0.40
C TYR A 217 -12.39 17.90 -1.82
N HIS A 218 -13.03 18.94 -2.34
CA HIS A 218 -12.76 19.45 -3.67
C HIS A 218 -12.81 20.98 -3.64
N SER A 219 -11.73 21.60 -4.12
CA SER A 219 -11.58 23.05 -4.27
C SER A 219 -10.84 23.33 -5.57
N GLU A 220 -10.67 24.60 -5.93
CA GLU A 220 -9.92 24.98 -7.15
C GLU A 220 -8.43 24.63 -7.08
N ILE A 221 -7.86 24.49 -5.87
CA ILE A 221 -6.42 24.31 -5.65
C ILE A 221 -6.09 22.90 -5.19
N ILE A 222 -6.97 22.29 -4.39
CA ILE A 222 -6.73 20.98 -3.77
C ILE A 222 -7.95 20.09 -3.90
N GLY A 223 -7.73 18.88 -4.39
CA GLY A 223 -8.65 17.75 -4.27
C GLY A 223 -8.09 16.71 -3.31
N LEU A 224 -8.91 16.18 -2.41
CA LEU A 224 -8.57 15.06 -1.52
C LEU A 224 -9.56 13.93 -1.74
N ALA A 225 -9.02 12.74 -1.99
CA ALA A 225 -9.78 11.52 -2.14
C ALA A 225 -9.29 10.46 -1.15
N VAL A 226 -10.20 9.58 -0.72
CA VAL A 226 -9.92 8.52 0.25
C VAL A 226 -10.13 7.17 -0.39
N VAL A 227 -9.19 6.27 -0.12
CA VAL A 227 -9.21 4.88 -0.56
C VAL A 227 -8.78 3.99 0.61
N ASP A 228 -9.06 2.70 0.52
CA ASP A 228 -8.58 1.77 1.53
C ASP A 228 -7.05 1.59 1.47
N ARG A 229 -6.46 1.27 2.63
CA ARG A 229 -5.01 1.07 2.76
C ARG A 229 -4.56 -0.29 2.20
N ASN A 230 -5.47 -1.18 1.83
CA ASN A 230 -5.10 -2.40 1.09
C ASN A 230 -4.78 -2.06 -0.38
N THR A 231 -5.42 -1.04 -0.96
CA THR A 231 -5.09 -0.51 -2.29
C THR A 231 -3.85 0.40 -2.25
N VAL A 232 -3.76 1.33 -1.30
CA VAL A 232 -2.56 2.18 -1.10
C VAL A 232 -1.83 1.73 0.17
N ALA A 233 -0.98 0.72 0.03
CA ALA A 233 -0.31 0.08 1.17
C ALA A 233 0.84 0.90 1.78
N VAL A 234 1.61 1.58 0.93
CA VAL A 234 2.82 2.35 1.25
C VAL A 234 2.77 3.72 0.59
N SER A 235 3.52 4.68 1.12
CA SER A 235 3.64 6.03 0.56
C SER A 235 4.53 6.06 -0.69
N VAL A 236 5.40 5.07 -0.85
CA VAL A 236 6.17 4.83 -2.08
C VAL A 236 5.31 4.16 -3.14
N SER A 237 4.49 4.95 -3.83
CA SER A 237 3.67 4.44 -4.92
C SER A 237 3.30 5.52 -5.92
N ASP A 238 3.26 5.15 -7.20
CA ASP A 238 2.65 5.96 -8.25
C ASP A 238 1.14 5.70 -8.23
N VAL A 239 0.33 6.74 -8.03
CA VAL A 239 -1.13 6.64 -7.98
C VAL A 239 -1.74 7.35 -9.17
N ILE A 240 -2.63 6.68 -9.88
CA ILE A 240 -3.42 7.24 -10.97
C ILE A 240 -4.89 7.22 -10.54
N LEU A 241 -5.55 8.36 -10.67
CA LEU A 241 -6.96 8.56 -10.33
C LEU A 241 -7.79 8.66 -11.61
N SER A 242 -8.69 7.70 -11.82
CA SER A 242 -9.66 7.74 -12.92
C SER A 242 -11.03 8.16 -12.39
N PHE A 243 -11.55 9.30 -12.84
CA PHE A 243 -12.79 9.87 -12.33
C PHE A 243 -14.02 9.23 -12.99
N ALA A 244 -15.04 8.88 -12.22
CA ALA A 244 -16.28 8.33 -12.78
C ALA A 244 -17.14 9.39 -13.49
N ALA A 245 -17.06 10.64 -13.02
CA ALA A 245 -17.83 11.77 -13.55
C ALA A 245 -17.37 12.20 -14.95
N PHE A 246 -16.08 12.01 -15.24
CA PHE A 246 -15.45 12.44 -16.47
C PHE A 246 -14.26 11.51 -16.78
N PRO A 247 -14.18 10.91 -17.99
CA PRO A 247 -13.19 9.90 -18.32
C PRO A 247 -11.81 10.54 -18.51
N LEU A 248 -11.15 10.81 -17.39
CA LEU A 248 -9.84 11.43 -17.31
C LEU A 248 -9.04 10.80 -16.17
N GLU A 249 -7.74 10.69 -16.41
CA GLU A 249 -6.77 10.15 -15.48
C GLU A 249 -5.84 11.27 -15.00
N ILE A 250 -5.69 11.40 -13.68
CA ILE A 250 -4.82 12.42 -13.07
C ILE A 250 -3.89 11.74 -12.06
N PRO A 251 -2.61 12.15 -11.99
CA PRO A 251 -1.74 11.74 -10.89
C PRO A 251 -2.32 12.08 -9.52
N GLY A 252 -2.29 11.11 -8.62
CA GLY A 252 -2.51 11.30 -7.20
C GLY A 252 -1.19 11.26 -6.41
N GLU A 253 -1.18 11.91 -5.26
CA GLU A 253 -0.09 11.88 -4.29
C GLU A 253 -0.61 11.36 -2.95
N VAL A 254 0.05 10.36 -2.39
CA VAL A 254 -0.31 9.81 -1.07
C VAL A 254 0.10 10.81 0.01
N VAL A 255 -0.88 11.48 0.61
CA VAL A 255 -0.62 12.51 1.63
C VAL A 255 -0.72 11.98 3.05
N PHE A 256 -1.53 10.94 3.27
CA PHE A 256 -1.73 10.41 4.62
C PHE A 256 -2.12 8.93 4.61
N LEU A 257 -1.37 8.11 5.32
CA LEU A 257 -1.67 6.71 5.63
C LEU A 257 -2.09 6.62 7.10
N HIS A 258 -3.34 6.23 7.36
CA HIS A 258 -3.77 6.16 8.75
C HIS A 258 -3.08 4.98 9.48
N PRO A 259 -2.50 5.19 10.68
CA PRO A 259 -1.71 4.16 11.37
C PRO A 259 -2.54 2.97 11.89
N LEU A 260 -3.81 3.18 12.27
CA LEU A 260 -4.72 2.13 12.77
C LEU A 260 -5.88 1.74 11.82
N HIS A 261 -6.65 2.72 11.36
CA HIS A 261 -7.76 2.53 10.42
C HIS A 261 -7.28 2.20 9.01
N ASN A 262 -7.98 1.31 8.31
CA ASN A 262 -7.59 0.81 6.97
C ASN A 262 -7.91 1.79 5.83
N TYR A 263 -7.43 3.02 5.89
CA TYR A 263 -7.60 4.00 4.81
C TYR A 263 -6.35 4.86 4.58
N ALA A 264 -6.28 5.40 3.38
CA ALA A 264 -5.30 6.35 2.90
C ALA A 264 -5.99 7.57 2.27
N ILE A 265 -5.39 8.75 2.42
CA ILE A 265 -5.82 9.98 1.76
C ILE A 265 -4.81 10.29 0.67
N VAL A 266 -5.32 10.54 -0.53
CA VAL A 266 -4.55 10.88 -1.72
C VAL A 266 -5.01 12.27 -2.18
N ALA A 267 -4.05 13.16 -2.38
CA ALA A 267 -4.29 14.47 -2.95
C ALA A 267 -4.15 14.40 -4.48
N TYR A 268 -4.87 15.27 -5.18
CA TYR A 268 -4.72 15.45 -6.63
C TYR A 268 -4.85 16.93 -6.97
N ASP A 269 -4.32 17.30 -8.14
CA ASP A 269 -4.42 18.67 -8.66
C ASP A 269 -5.73 18.85 -9.46
N PRO A 270 -6.69 19.66 -8.95
CA PRO A 270 -7.93 19.96 -9.66
C PRO A 270 -7.70 20.68 -10.99
N SER A 271 -6.59 21.41 -11.17
CA SER A 271 -6.28 22.09 -12.42
C SER A 271 -6.10 21.10 -13.58
N GLY A 272 -5.62 19.89 -13.27
CA GLY A 272 -5.50 18.78 -14.21
C GLY A 272 -6.83 18.28 -14.76
N LEU A 273 -7.96 18.55 -14.09
CA LEU A 273 -9.30 18.15 -14.56
C LEU A 273 -9.77 18.95 -15.78
N GLY A 274 -9.24 20.17 -15.97
CA GLY A 274 -9.65 21.06 -17.05
C GLY A 274 -11.17 21.25 -17.11
N ALA A 275 -11.78 20.96 -18.26
CA ALA A 275 -13.22 21.06 -18.46
C ALA A 275 -14.04 20.08 -17.60
N GLY A 276 -13.43 19.02 -17.06
CA GLY A 276 -14.08 18.04 -16.19
C GLY A 276 -14.27 18.52 -14.75
N ALA A 277 -13.64 19.63 -14.34
CA ALA A 277 -13.69 20.12 -12.97
C ALA A 277 -15.13 20.44 -12.50
N THR A 278 -16.00 20.90 -13.40
CA THR A 278 -17.41 21.21 -13.06
C THR A 278 -18.24 19.97 -12.76
N ASN A 279 -17.81 18.80 -13.22
CA ASN A 279 -18.53 17.54 -13.08
C ASN A 279 -18.11 16.77 -11.83
N VAL A 280 -16.97 17.13 -11.24
CA VAL A 280 -16.43 16.49 -10.05
C VAL A 280 -16.94 17.23 -8.82
N GLN A 281 -17.45 16.48 -7.84
CA GLN A 281 -17.93 17.05 -6.59
C GLN A 281 -17.48 16.20 -5.41
N ALA A 282 -17.21 16.85 -4.27
CA ALA A 282 -16.93 16.13 -3.03
C ALA A 282 -18.21 15.50 -2.46
N ALA A 283 -18.10 14.29 -1.93
CA ALA A 283 -19.19 13.62 -1.26
C ALA A 283 -19.57 14.33 0.05
N THR A 284 -20.87 14.38 0.36
CA THR A 284 -21.34 14.87 1.65
C THR A 284 -21.16 13.78 2.71
N LEU A 285 -20.26 14.00 3.68
CA LEU A 285 -19.97 13.06 4.75
C LEU A 285 -20.99 13.20 5.89
N LEU A 286 -21.51 12.07 6.38
CA LEU A 286 -22.45 12.00 7.49
C LEU A 286 -21.88 11.12 8.62
N PRO A 287 -21.02 11.67 9.50
CA PRO A 287 -20.39 10.92 10.58
C PRO A 287 -21.35 10.54 11.71
N GLU A 288 -22.42 11.33 11.91
CA GLU A 288 -23.45 11.09 12.92
C GLU A 288 -24.85 11.27 12.33
N PRO A 289 -25.86 10.50 12.80
CA PRO A 289 -25.78 9.43 13.79
C PRO A 289 -25.07 8.16 13.28
N ALA A 290 -24.48 7.39 14.20
CA ALA A 290 -23.88 6.10 13.85
C ALA A 290 -24.93 5.09 13.38
N LEU A 291 -24.55 4.27 12.40
CA LEU A 291 -25.39 3.22 11.82
C LEU A 291 -25.90 2.23 12.88
N ARG A 292 -27.17 1.85 12.77
CA ARG A 292 -27.80 0.88 13.65
C ARG A 292 -28.05 -0.44 12.94
N ARG A 293 -28.09 -1.52 13.72
CA ARG A 293 -28.48 -2.84 13.20
C ARG A 293 -29.90 -2.77 12.62
N GLY A 294 -30.08 -3.30 11.42
CA GLY A 294 -31.34 -3.29 10.67
C GLY A 294 -31.60 -2.02 9.86
N GLU A 295 -30.71 -1.03 9.93
CA GLU A 295 -30.80 0.17 9.09
C GLU A 295 -30.51 -0.17 7.62
N SER A 296 -31.25 0.46 6.70
CA SER A 296 -31.08 0.24 5.27
C SER A 296 -30.11 1.26 4.69
N VAL A 297 -29.11 0.75 3.97
CA VAL A 297 -28.05 1.53 3.32
C VAL A 297 -27.96 1.17 1.84
N HIS A 298 -27.43 2.08 1.03
CA HIS A 298 -27.08 1.81 -0.36
C HIS A 298 -25.57 1.64 -0.47
N LEU A 299 -25.13 0.46 -0.90
CA LEU A 299 -23.76 0.20 -1.29
C LEU A 299 -23.58 0.66 -2.73
N VAL A 300 -22.75 1.69 -2.94
CA VAL A 300 -22.47 2.27 -4.25
C VAL A 300 -20.96 2.19 -4.50
N GLY A 301 -20.56 1.70 -5.66
CA GLY A 301 -19.14 1.60 -6.03
C GLY A 301 -18.95 1.49 -7.53
N LEU A 302 -17.70 1.38 -7.95
CA LEU A 302 -17.32 1.30 -9.36
C LEU A 302 -16.90 -0.12 -9.72
N SER A 303 -17.32 -0.56 -10.91
CA SER A 303 -16.72 -1.71 -11.57
C SER A 303 -15.36 -1.31 -12.18
N ARG A 304 -14.57 -2.30 -12.61
CA ARG A 304 -13.30 -2.06 -13.31
C ARG A 304 -13.45 -1.29 -14.63
N SER A 305 -14.65 -1.26 -15.21
CA SER A 305 -14.97 -0.49 -16.41
C SER A 305 -15.48 0.92 -16.10
N LEU A 306 -15.26 1.41 -14.87
CA LEU A 306 -15.77 2.69 -14.36
C LEU A 306 -17.31 2.80 -14.40
N GLN A 307 -18.02 1.67 -14.46
CA GLN A 307 -19.47 1.64 -14.40
C GLN A 307 -19.93 1.65 -12.96
N ILE A 308 -20.88 2.51 -12.67
CA ILE A 308 -21.43 2.64 -11.32
C ILE A 308 -22.39 1.48 -11.08
N THR A 309 -22.27 0.89 -9.91
CA THR A 309 -23.15 -0.19 -9.47
C THR A 309 -23.64 0.15 -8.07
N SER A 310 -24.95 0.05 -7.88
CA SER A 310 -25.60 0.34 -6.62
C SER A 310 -26.48 -0.84 -6.17
N ARG A 311 -26.51 -1.10 -4.86
CA ARG A 311 -27.38 -2.12 -4.26
C ARG A 311 -27.86 -1.64 -2.90
N LYS A 312 -29.14 -1.87 -2.63
CA LYS A 312 -29.72 -1.66 -1.30
C LYS A 312 -29.44 -2.87 -0.42
N SER A 313 -28.84 -2.64 0.74
CA SER A 313 -28.49 -3.65 1.73
C SER A 313 -28.94 -3.22 3.13
N THR A 314 -28.89 -4.15 4.10
CA THR A 314 -29.19 -3.85 5.50
C THR A 314 -27.99 -4.13 6.40
N VAL A 315 -27.80 -3.28 7.41
CA VAL A 315 -26.70 -3.41 8.37
C VAL A 315 -26.97 -4.59 9.31
N THR A 316 -26.13 -5.62 9.26
CA THR A 316 -26.23 -6.79 10.15
C THR A 316 -25.53 -6.55 11.47
N ASN A 317 -24.33 -5.96 11.43
CA ASN A 317 -23.55 -5.61 12.60
C ASN A 317 -22.81 -4.28 12.37
N PRO A 318 -23.17 -3.18 13.08
CA PRO A 318 -22.52 -1.89 12.89
C PRO A 318 -21.14 -1.78 13.55
N CYS A 319 -20.78 -2.72 14.43
CA CYS A 319 -19.58 -2.62 15.26
C CYS A 319 -18.91 -3.99 15.45
N ALA A 320 -18.73 -4.73 14.37
CA ALA A 320 -17.99 -5.98 14.39
C ALA A 320 -16.52 -5.70 14.70
N ALA A 321 -15.98 -6.32 15.74
CA ALA A 321 -14.55 -6.22 16.04
C ALA A 321 -13.75 -6.94 14.96
N LEU A 322 -12.85 -6.23 14.29
CA LEU A 322 -12.01 -6.80 13.25
C LEU A 322 -10.88 -7.61 13.88
N ASN A 323 -10.69 -8.85 13.40
CA ASN A 323 -9.58 -9.70 13.83
C ASN A 323 -8.89 -10.30 12.61
N ILE A 324 -7.74 -9.73 12.27
CA ILE A 324 -6.87 -10.21 11.19
C ILE A 324 -5.60 -10.77 11.82
N ALA A 325 -5.26 -12.02 11.51
CA ALA A 325 -4.02 -12.63 11.97
C ALA A 325 -2.80 -11.98 11.29
N SER A 326 -1.65 -12.01 11.98
CA SER A 326 -0.38 -11.59 11.36
C SER A 326 -0.02 -12.51 10.20
N ALA A 327 0.43 -11.93 9.10
CA ALA A 327 0.97 -12.67 7.96
C ALA A 327 2.40 -13.16 8.25
N ASP A 328 2.83 -14.21 7.55
CA ASP A 328 4.17 -14.78 7.67
C ASP A 328 5.25 -13.76 7.26
N CYS A 329 4.96 -12.94 6.24
CA CYS A 329 5.70 -11.69 5.98
C CYS A 329 4.95 -10.54 6.68
N PRO A 330 5.52 -9.93 7.74
CA PRO A 330 4.83 -8.90 8.50
C PRO A 330 4.49 -7.71 7.61
N ARG A 331 3.20 -7.48 7.42
CA ARG A 331 2.64 -6.38 6.62
C ARG A 331 1.53 -5.68 7.37
N TYR A 332 1.19 -4.47 6.92
CA TYR A 332 0.11 -3.70 7.54
C TYR A 332 -1.18 -4.53 7.62
N ARG A 333 -1.81 -4.48 8.80
CA ARG A 333 -3.16 -4.97 9.05
C ARG A 333 -3.85 -4.01 9.99
N ALA A 334 -5.15 -3.81 9.79
CA ALA A 334 -5.95 -3.05 10.73
C ALA A 334 -6.13 -3.85 12.02
N ILE A 335 -5.79 -3.23 13.15
CA ILE A 335 -5.97 -3.75 14.51
C ILE A 335 -6.79 -2.75 15.32
N ASN A 336 -7.43 -3.21 16.40
CA ASN A 336 -8.25 -2.39 17.28
C ASN A 336 -9.32 -1.57 16.54
N MET A 337 -9.92 -2.14 15.50
CA MET A 337 -10.88 -1.45 14.66
C MET A 337 -12.22 -2.15 14.70
N GLU A 338 -13.29 -1.36 14.63
CA GLU A 338 -14.66 -1.85 14.52
C GLU A 338 -15.17 -1.54 13.11
N VAL A 339 -15.75 -2.54 12.46
CA VAL A 339 -16.21 -2.46 11.08
C VAL A 339 -17.70 -2.77 10.99
N ILE A 340 -18.30 -2.32 9.89
CA ILE A 340 -19.72 -2.52 9.58
C ILE A 340 -19.84 -3.75 8.66
N GLU A 341 -20.74 -4.65 9.01
CA GLU A 341 -21.14 -5.81 8.22
C GLU A 341 -22.54 -5.62 7.65
N LEU A 342 -22.74 -6.17 6.46
CA LEU A 342 -24.02 -6.14 5.73
C LEU A 342 -24.57 -7.56 5.57
N ASP A 343 -25.84 -7.64 5.21
CA ASP A 343 -26.51 -8.90 4.87
C ASP A 343 -26.13 -9.41 3.48
N THR A 344 -26.01 -8.49 2.54
CA THR A 344 -25.72 -8.74 1.13
C THR A 344 -24.70 -7.72 0.62
N ASP A 345 -23.67 -8.23 -0.04
CA ASP A 345 -22.63 -7.46 -0.70
C ASP A 345 -22.47 -7.90 -2.17
N PHE A 346 -21.54 -7.27 -2.89
CA PHE A 346 -21.19 -7.60 -4.28
C PHE A 346 -20.04 -8.62 -4.37
N GLY A 347 -19.79 -9.37 -3.30
CA GLY A 347 -18.65 -10.27 -3.19
C GLY A 347 -17.42 -9.62 -2.54
N SER A 348 -16.34 -10.39 -2.46
CA SER A 348 -15.20 -10.10 -1.57
C SER A 348 -14.23 -9.03 -2.07
N THR A 349 -14.35 -8.57 -3.32
CA THR A 349 -13.42 -7.62 -3.95
C THR A 349 -14.07 -6.28 -4.30
N PHE A 350 -15.36 -6.11 -4.04
CA PHE A 350 -16.07 -4.89 -4.41
C PHE A 350 -15.86 -3.81 -3.35
N SER A 351 -15.17 -2.73 -3.72
CA SER A 351 -14.94 -1.53 -2.91
C SER A 351 -15.87 -0.38 -3.33
N GLY A 352 -16.18 0.53 -2.40
CA GLY A 352 -17.05 1.67 -2.68
C GLY A 352 -17.41 2.46 -1.40
N VAL A 353 -18.66 2.90 -1.30
CA VAL A 353 -19.19 3.66 -0.17
C VAL A 353 -20.57 3.16 0.26
N LEU A 354 -20.89 3.33 1.53
CA LEU A 354 -22.23 3.15 2.08
C LEU A 354 -22.90 4.50 2.26
N THR A 355 -24.08 4.66 1.67
CA THR A 355 -24.84 5.90 1.70
C THR A 355 -26.26 5.71 2.23
N ASP A 356 -26.84 6.81 2.70
CA ASP A 356 -28.27 6.86 3.01
C ASP A 356 -29.12 6.98 1.74
N GLY A 357 -30.45 7.07 1.88
CA GLY A 357 -31.35 7.26 0.74
C GLY A 357 -31.17 8.59 -0.01
N GLN A 358 -30.42 9.55 0.55
CA GLN A 358 -30.15 10.87 -0.03
C GLN A 358 -28.76 10.96 -0.68
N GLY A 359 -27.97 9.88 -0.65
CA GLY A 359 -26.61 9.88 -1.17
C GLY A 359 -25.58 10.55 -0.25
N ARG A 360 -25.84 10.65 1.06
CA ARG A 360 -24.83 11.09 2.04
C ARG A 360 -24.02 9.89 2.51
N VAL A 361 -22.69 10.01 2.57
CA VAL A 361 -21.78 8.91 2.88
C VAL A 361 -21.70 8.68 4.38
N GLN A 362 -22.05 7.47 4.83
CA GLN A 362 -22.00 7.05 6.25
C GLN A 362 -20.77 6.18 6.55
N ALA A 363 -20.24 5.46 5.56
CA ALA A 363 -19.06 4.64 5.69
C ALA A 363 -18.36 4.41 4.34
N LEU A 364 -17.05 4.15 4.37
CA LEU A 364 -16.28 3.68 3.24
C LEU A 364 -16.35 2.15 3.20
N TRP A 365 -16.71 1.56 2.06
CA TRP A 365 -16.73 0.11 1.89
C TRP A 365 -15.38 -0.36 1.34
N SER A 366 -14.55 -0.91 2.21
CA SER A 366 -13.11 -1.06 1.99
C SER A 366 -12.65 -2.50 1.92
N SER A 367 -11.61 -2.77 1.14
CA SER A 367 -10.95 -4.07 1.06
C SER A 367 -9.92 -4.25 2.18
N PHE A 368 -9.89 -5.45 2.77
CA PHE A 368 -8.94 -5.88 3.79
C PHE A 368 -8.22 -7.13 3.32
N SER A 369 -6.91 -7.20 3.58
CA SER A 369 -6.09 -8.37 3.27
C SER A 369 -5.83 -9.21 4.52
N ALA A 370 -6.05 -10.51 4.41
CA ALA A 370 -5.71 -11.51 5.42
C ALA A 370 -4.98 -12.68 4.74
N GLN A 371 -4.03 -13.28 5.46
CA GLN A 371 -3.38 -14.50 4.99
C GLN A 371 -4.04 -15.70 5.67
N LEU A 372 -4.60 -16.62 4.88
CA LEU A 372 -5.23 -17.84 5.38
C LEU A 372 -4.33 -19.04 5.10
N LYS A 373 -4.26 -19.95 6.08
CA LYS A 373 -3.51 -21.22 5.97
C LYS A 373 -4.48 -22.30 5.50
N TYR A 374 -4.44 -22.62 4.20
CA TYR A 374 -5.19 -23.74 3.64
C TYR A 374 -4.30 -24.97 3.52
N GLY A 375 -4.63 -26.04 4.27
CA GLY A 375 -3.91 -27.31 4.19
C GLY A 375 -2.44 -27.23 4.63
N CYS A 376 -1.62 -28.15 4.12
CA CYS A 376 -0.27 -28.37 4.64
C CYS A 376 0.82 -27.46 4.07
N ASN A 377 0.62 -26.64 3.03
CA ASN A 377 1.72 -25.81 2.46
C ASN A 377 1.31 -24.61 1.56
N SER A 378 0.04 -24.34 1.27
CA SER A 378 -0.36 -23.18 0.44
C SER A 378 -0.93 -22.06 1.30
N LEU A 379 -0.15 -21.00 1.44
CA LEU A 379 -0.59 -19.72 1.98
C LEU A 379 -1.26 -18.96 0.86
N GLU A 380 -2.53 -18.64 1.02
CA GLU A 380 -3.25 -17.80 0.05
C GLU A 380 -3.62 -16.47 0.70
N ASP A 381 -3.39 -15.41 -0.06
CA ASP A 381 -3.85 -14.08 0.29
C ASP A 381 -5.36 -14.00 0.01
N HIS A 382 -6.12 -13.85 1.08
CA HIS A 382 -7.55 -13.69 1.04
C HIS A 382 -7.91 -12.21 1.22
N GLN A 383 -8.75 -11.70 0.34
CA GLN A 383 -9.29 -10.37 0.44
C GLN A 383 -10.77 -10.45 0.80
N PHE A 384 -11.20 -9.57 1.69
CA PHE A 384 -12.61 -9.42 2.07
C PHE A 384 -12.94 -7.95 2.30
N VAL A 385 -14.21 -7.59 2.17
CA VAL A 385 -14.65 -6.19 2.26
C VAL A 385 -15.50 -5.94 3.48
N ARG A 386 -15.32 -4.78 4.11
CA ARG A 386 -16.08 -4.33 5.28
C ARG A 386 -16.22 -2.81 5.29
N GLY A 387 -17.24 -2.31 5.99
CA GLY A 387 -17.48 -0.88 6.10
C GLY A 387 -16.62 -0.23 7.18
N ILE A 388 -15.84 0.78 6.82
CA ILE A 388 -15.12 1.68 7.71
C ILE A 388 -16.02 2.89 8.00
N PRO A 389 -16.40 3.14 9.26
CA PRO A 389 -17.22 4.30 9.61
C PRO A 389 -16.59 5.63 9.17
N ILE A 390 -17.40 6.54 8.59
CA ILE A 390 -16.88 7.78 8.00
C ILE A 390 -16.35 8.78 9.04
N TYR A 391 -16.74 8.65 10.31
CA TYR A 391 -16.25 9.53 11.38
C TYR A 391 -14.72 9.50 11.48
N ALA A 392 -14.09 8.34 11.26
CA ALA A 392 -12.63 8.21 11.36
C ALA A 392 -11.91 9.04 10.28
N ILE A 393 -12.54 9.18 9.10
CA ILE A 393 -12.05 9.98 7.98
C ILE A 393 -12.34 11.47 8.22
N SER A 394 -13.56 11.80 8.66
CA SER A 394 -13.98 13.18 8.95
C SER A 394 -13.05 13.84 9.97
N LEU A 395 -12.68 13.13 11.04
CA LEU A 395 -11.79 13.65 12.09
C LEU A 395 -10.40 14.04 11.55
N VAL A 396 -9.85 13.26 10.62
CA VAL A 396 -8.55 13.55 10.01
C VAL A 396 -8.68 14.64 8.96
N LEU A 397 -9.74 14.63 8.17
CA LEU A 397 -10.04 15.68 7.20
C LEU A 397 -10.14 17.05 7.89
N ASP A 398 -10.90 17.15 8.98
CA ASP A 398 -11.06 18.39 9.73
C ASP A 398 -9.72 18.91 10.24
N LYS A 399 -8.83 18.01 10.71
CA LYS A 399 -7.46 18.37 11.14
C LYS A 399 -6.59 18.87 9.96
N ILE A 400 -6.69 18.26 8.78
CA ILE A 400 -5.96 18.70 7.58
C ILE A 400 -6.44 20.07 7.11
N LEU A 401 -7.75 20.34 7.19
CA LEU A 401 -8.36 21.59 6.74
C LEU A 401 -8.15 22.73 7.73
N SER A 402 -8.32 22.49 9.03
CA SER A 402 -8.14 23.49 10.10
C SER A 402 -6.68 23.80 10.44
N GLY A 403 -5.77 22.92 10.03
CA GLY A 403 -4.34 23.01 10.31
C GLY A 403 -3.96 22.22 11.56
N ALA A 404 -3.17 21.16 11.38
CA ALA A 404 -2.72 20.31 12.47
C ALA A 404 -1.38 20.76 13.07
N ALA A 405 -0.91 20.05 14.09
CA ALA A 405 0.36 20.32 14.77
C ALA A 405 1.56 19.53 14.22
N GLY A 406 1.36 18.66 13.22
CA GLY A 406 2.41 17.78 12.70
C GLY A 406 3.27 18.41 11.60
N PRO A 407 4.16 17.60 10.99
CA PRO A 407 5.07 18.06 9.95
C PRO A 407 4.28 18.62 8.77
N SER A 408 4.82 19.68 8.16
CA SER A 408 4.21 20.24 6.96
C SER A 408 4.56 19.41 5.74
N LEU A 409 3.54 19.14 4.93
CA LEU A 409 3.68 18.47 3.64
C LEU A 409 3.27 19.43 2.52
N LEU A 410 4.00 19.43 1.42
CA LEU A 410 3.67 20.23 0.25
C LEU A 410 2.59 19.52 -0.59
N ILE A 411 1.39 20.09 -0.64
CA ILE A 411 0.27 19.57 -1.43
C ILE A 411 -0.08 20.61 -2.50
N ASN A 412 0.11 20.26 -3.77
CA ASN A 412 -0.13 21.15 -4.93
C ASN A 412 0.48 22.56 -4.76
N GLY A 413 1.72 22.63 -4.28
CA GLY A 413 2.43 23.91 -4.06
C GLY A 413 2.07 24.64 -2.76
N MET A 414 1.14 24.13 -1.95
CA MET A 414 0.80 24.69 -0.63
C MET A 414 1.31 23.80 0.50
N LYS A 415 2.13 24.36 1.40
CA LYS A 415 2.54 23.65 2.62
C LYS A 415 1.35 23.58 3.59
N ARG A 416 0.97 22.37 3.97
CA ARG A 416 -0.08 22.13 4.98
C ARG A 416 0.45 21.28 6.12
N PRO A 417 0.17 21.64 7.37
CA PRO A 417 0.57 20.82 8.50
C PRO A 417 -0.31 19.56 8.57
N MET A 418 0.33 18.40 8.58
CA MET A 418 -0.34 17.11 8.59
C MET A 418 -0.68 16.65 10.01
N PRO A 419 -1.77 15.89 10.21
CA PRO A 419 -2.18 15.43 11.52
C PRO A 419 -1.25 14.37 12.07
N LEU A 420 -0.94 14.52 13.36
CA LEU A 420 -0.39 13.45 14.19
C LEU A 420 -1.54 12.67 14.83
N VAL A 421 -1.37 11.36 14.92
CA VAL A 421 -2.35 10.46 15.54
C VAL A 421 -1.71 9.85 16.77
N ARG A 422 -2.29 10.15 17.94
CA ARG A 422 -1.93 9.50 19.19
C ARG A 422 -2.62 8.15 19.29
N ILE A 423 -1.83 7.11 19.54
CA ILE A 423 -2.30 5.73 19.63
C ILE A 423 -1.74 5.05 20.88
N LEU A 424 -2.52 4.12 21.42
CA LEU A 424 -2.04 3.16 22.41
C LEU A 424 -1.56 1.94 21.62
N GLU A 425 -0.25 1.77 21.47
CA GLU A 425 0.38 0.71 20.65
C GLU A 425 0.27 -0.68 21.29
N VAL A 426 -0.97 -1.14 21.48
CA VAL A 426 -1.34 -2.40 22.10
C VAL A 426 -2.34 -3.09 21.21
N GLU A 427 -2.16 -4.37 20.92
CA GLU A 427 -3.19 -5.16 20.27
C GLU A 427 -4.21 -5.64 21.30
N LEU A 428 -5.46 -5.27 21.11
CA LEU A 428 -6.59 -5.58 21.99
C LEU A 428 -7.56 -6.53 21.31
N TYR A 429 -8.25 -7.34 22.10
CA TYR A 429 -9.33 -8.19 21.61
C TYR A 429 -10.52 -8.20 22.57
N PRO A 430 -11.75 -8.19 22.06
CA PRO A 430 -12.93 -8.20 22.90
C PRO A 430 -13.09 -9.57 23.58
N THR A 431 -13.41 -9.54 24.86
CA THR A 431 -13.77 -10.71 25.66
C THR A 431 -15.16 -10.51 26.25
N LEU A 432 -16.04 -11.51 26.11
CA LEU A 432 -17.39 -11.46 26.68
C LEU A 432 -17.35 -11.33 28.21
N LEU A 433 -18.28 -10.57 28.78
CA LEU A 433 -18.38 -10.39 30.25
C LEU A 433 -18.60 -11.71 31.00
N SER A 434 -19.29 -12.68 30.40
CA SER A 434 -19.45 -14.03 30.99
C SER A 434 -18.11 -14.75 31.17
N LYS A 435 -17.21 -14.60 30.21
CA LYS A 435 -15.85 -15.14 30.27
C LYS A 435 -14.98 -14.33 31.23
N ALA A 436 -15.10 -13.00 31.23
CA ALA A 436 -14.43 -12.12 32.18
C ALA A 436 -14.79 -12.46 33.65
N ARG A 437 -16.06 -12.78 33.91
CA ARG A 437 -16.51 -13.25 35.24
C ARG A 437 -15.81 -14.52 35.68
N SER A 438 -15.57 -15.46 34.75
CA SER A 438 -14.84 -16.70 35.03
C SER A 438 -13.37 -16.46 35.39
N PHE A 439 -12.81 -15.31 34.99
CA PHE A 439 -11.47 -14.87 35.39
C PHE A 439 -11.45 -14.09 36.72
N GLY A 440 -12.58 -13.95 37.40
CA GLY A 440 -12.67 -13.31 38.72
C GLY A 440 -13.04 -11.82 38.69
N LEU A 441 -13.52 -11.29 37.57
CA LEU A 441 -13.97 -9.89 37.49
C LEU A 441 -15.17 -9.66 38.43
N SER A 442 -15.13 -8.59 39.22
CA SER A 442 -16.18 -8.28 40.20
C SER A 442 -17.55 -8.00 39.55
N ASP A 443 -18.63 -8.33 40.26
CA ASP A 443 -20.00 -8.08 39.79
C ASP A 443 -20.30 -6.57 39.62
N ILE A 444 -19.59 -5.69 40.37
CA ILE A 444 -19.70 -4.22 40.24
C ILE A 444 -19.24 -3.78 38.86
N TRP A 445 -18.07 -4.24 38.42
CA TRP A 445 -17.51 -3.92 37.10
C TRP A 445 -18.34 -4.54 35.97
N ILE A 446 -18.85 -5.76 36.15
CA ILE A 446 -19.75 -6.38 35.17
C ILE A 446 -21.02 -5.53 34.97
N ALA A 447 -21.62 -5.05 36.06
CA ALA A 447 -22.79 -4.18 36.00
C ALA A 447 -22.47 -2.83 35.34
N ALA A 448 -21.31 -2.24 35.65
CA ALA A 448 -20.87 -0.97 35.06
C ALA A 448 -20.66 -1.08 33.53
N LEU A 449 -19.94 -2.12 33.08
CA LEU A 449 -19.67 -2.35 31.66
C LEU A 449 -20.94 -2.73 30.89
N ALA A 450 -21.80 -3.56 31.46
CA ALA A 450 -23.09 -3.92 30.85
C ALA A 450 -24.06 -2.74 30.76
N LYS A 451 -23.96 -1.77 31.68
CA LYS A 451 -24.72 -0.51 31.63
C LYS A 451 -24.20 0.42 30.53
N LYS A 452 -22.89 0.49 30.34
CA LYS A 452 -22.28 1.32 29.28
C LYS A 452 -22.62 0.80 27.89
N ASP A 453 -22.43 -0.51 27.65
CA ASP A 453 -22.74 -1.14 26.37
C ASP A 453 -23.67 -2.35 26.58
N PRO A 454 -25.00 -2.15 26.51
CA PRO A 454 -25.96 -3.22 26.69
C PRO A 454 -26.02 -4.20 25.52
N ILE A 455 -25.44 -3.86 24.36
CA ILE A 455 -25.50 -4.68 23.14
C ILE A 455 -24.36 -5.68 23.14
N ARG A 456 -23.11 -5.22 23.30
CA ARG A 456 -21.92 -6.07 23.14
C ARG A 456 -21.54 -6.81 24.42
N LYS A 457 -21.77 -6.18 25.58
CA LYS A 457 -21.46 -6.76 26.91
C LYS A 457 -20.06 -7.40 26.93
N GLN A 458 -19.05 -6.60 26.61
CA GLN A 458 -17.66 -7.04 26.46
C GLN A 458 -16.69 -6.17 27.26
N VAL A 459 -15.50 -6.71 27.51
CA VAL A 459 -14.33 -6.02 28.04
C VAL A 459 -13.15 -6.22 27.08
N LEU A 460 -12.28 -5.23 26.94
CA LEU A 460 -11.12 -5.33 26.07
C LEU A 460 -9.95 -5.96 26.83
N ARG A 461 -9.36 -7.00 26.23
CA ARG A 461 -8.21 -7.73 26.79
C ARG A 461 -6.97 -7.50 25.95
N VAL A 462 -5.82 -7.37 26.60
CA VAL A 462 -4.52 -7.20 25.93
C VAL A 462 -4.08 -8.52 25.31
N LYS A 463 -3.92 -8.55 23.98
CA LYS A 463 -3.32 -9.67 23.24
C LYS A 463 -1.81 -9.61 23.27
N GLY A 464 -1.25 -8.41 23.12
CA GLY A 464 0.19 -8.13 23.16
C GLY A 464 0.44 -6.64 22.96
N CYS A 465 1.58 -6.16 23.44
CA CYS A 465 2.04 -4.79 23.22
C CYS A 465 2.97 -4.75 22.00
N TRP A 466 3.02 -3.62 21.29
CA TRP A 466 4.01 -3.47 20.24
C TRP A 466 5.38 -3.28 20.87
N ALA A 467 6.39 -3.94 20.30
CA ALA A 467 7.74 -3.86 20.82
C ALA A 467 8.31 -2.44 20.73
N GLY A 468 8.95 -1.99 21.80
CA GLY A 468 9.50 -0.65 21.97
C GLY A 468 8.42 0.43 22.14
N SER A 469 7.18 0.07 22.50
CA SER A 469 6.13 1.04 22.79
C SER A 469 6.16 1.50 24.25
N ASN A 470 5.59 2.67 24.54
CA ASN A 470 5.46 3.14 25.92
C ASN A 470 4.47 2.28 26.73
N ALA A 471 3.57 1.58 26.05
CA ALA A 471 2.59 0.71 26.67
C ALA A 471 3.20 -0.63 27.15
N GLU A 472 4.22 -1.14 26.47
CA GLU A 472 4.93 -2.38 26.81
C GLU A 472 5.53 -2.37 28.23
N ILE A 473 5.91 -1.18 28.73
CA ILE A 473 6.52 -1.00 30.06
C ILE A 473 5.53 -1.35 31.19
N HIS A 474 4.23 -1.13 30.96
CA HIS A 474 3.22 -1.18 32.03
C HIS A 474 2.15 -2.26 31.81
N LEU A 475 1.79 -2.54 30.56
CA LEU A 475 0.73 -3.49 30.22
C LEU A 475 1.30 -4.87 29.87
N GLU A 476 0.63 -5.90 30.37
CA GLU A 476 1.01 -7.30 30.16
C GLU A 476 -0.06 -8.04 29.36
N GLN A 477 0.37 -9.12 28.71
CA GLN A 477 -0.55 -9.98 27.98
C GLN A 477 -1.62 -10.55 28.92
N GLY A 478 -2.87 -10.34 28.55
CA GLY A 478 -4.02 -10.86 29.25
C GLY A 478 -4.68 -9.90 30.24
N ASP A 479 -4.12 -8.71 30.44
CA ASP A 479 -4.76 -7.64 31.21
C ASP A 479 -6.12 -7.26 30.61
N MET A 480 -7.11 -6.99 31.47
CA MET A 480 -8.40 -6.46 31.02
C MET A 480 -8.48 -4.97 31.33
N ILE A 481 -8.77 -4.16 30.31
CA ILE A 481 -8.93 -2.71 30.45
C ILE A 481 -10.37 -2.43 30.90
N LEU A 482 -10.53 -1.86 32.10
CA LEU A 482 -11.84 -1.58 32.68
C LEU A 482 -12.27 -0.14 32.46
N ALA A 483 -11.37 0.81 32.71
CA ALA A 483 -11.64 2.24 32.60
C ALA A 483 -10.40 3.03 32.20
N ILE A 484 -10.60 4.16 31.54
CA ILE A 484 -9.57 5.17 31.26
C ILE A 484 -10.07 6.48 31.88
N ASN A 485 -9.23 7.15 32.67
CA ASN A 485 -9.59 8.37 33.41
C ASN A 485 -10.88 8.21 34.24
N LYS A 486 -11.06 7.02 34.85
CA LYS A 486 -12.26 6.61 35.60
C LYS A 486 -13.55 6.48 34.79
N VAL A 487 -13.48 6.61 33.46
CA VAL A 487 -14.60 6.34 32.55
C VAL A 487 -14.51 4.89 32.07
N PRO A 488 -15.54 4.04 32.27
CA PRO A 488 -15.51 2.66 31.81
C PRO A 488 -15.27 2.55 30.30
N VAL A 489 -14.58 1.52 29.83
CA VAL A 489 -14.22 1.33 28.41
C VAL A 489 -14.75 -0.01 27.91
N THR A 490 -15.45 0.00 26.76
CA THR A 490 -16.07 -1.21 26.18
C THR A 490 -15.75 -1.40 24.70
N CYS A 491 -15.37 -0.34 23.99
CA CYS A 491 -15.10 -0.36 22.55
C CYS A 491 -13.74 0.26 22.22
N PHE A 492 -13.19 -0.04 21.02
CA PHE A 492 -11.90 0.53 20.62
C PHE A 492 -12.00 2.06 20.44
N ARG A 493 -13.15 2.55 20.00
CA ARG A 493 -13.44 3.99 19.87
C ARG A 493 -13.34 4.75 21.19
N ASP A 494 -13.67 4.13 22.33
CA ASP A 494 -13.51 4.77 23.64
C ASP A 494 -12.03 5.09 23.94
N ILE A 495 -11.12 4.20 23.53
CA ILE A 495 -9.67 4.39 23.70
C ILE A 495 -9.18 5.49 22.75
N GLU A 496 -9.62 5.48 21.50
CA GLU A 496 -9.30 6.54 20.54
C GLU A 496 -9.78 7.91 21.02
N ASN A 497 -11.02 7.99 21.54
CA ASN A 497 -11.56 9.23 22.11
C ASN A 497 -10.72 9.70 23.30
N ALA A 498 -10.31 8.80 24.19
CA ALA A 498 -9.45 9.15 25.33
C ALA A 498 -8.07 9.66 24.88
N CYS A 499 -7.48 9.07 23.84
CA CYS A 499 -6.24 9.57 23.23
C CYS A 499 -6.44 10.97 22.61
N GLN A 500 -7.56 11.20 21.93
CA GLN A 500 -7.87 12.51 21.33
C GLN A 500 -8.16 13.59 22.37
N GLU A 501 -8.81 13.24 23.48
CA GLU A 501 -9.01 14.17 24.60
C GLU A 501 -7.67 14.58 25.22
N LEU A 502 -6.71 13.66 25.28
CA LEU A 502 -5.35 13.95 25.74
C LEU A 502 -4.66 14.99 24.86
N ASP A 503 -4.83 14.91 23.54
CA ASP A 503 -4.28 15.90 22.60
C ASP A 503 -4.88 17.30 22.78
N ARG A 504 -6.12 17.41 23.26
CA ARG A 504 -6.75 18.72 23.56
C ARG A 504 -6.22 19.32 24.86
N LEU A 505 -5.77 18.48 25.78
CA LEU A 505 -5.20 18.86 27.06
C LEU A 505 -3.69 19.01 26.91
N ASN A 506 -3.24 20.15 26.37
CA ASN A 506 -1.85 20.53 26.08
C ASN A 506 -0.83 20.43 27.25
N ASP A 507 -1.26 19.96 28.43
CA ASP A 507 -0.51 19.96 29.69
C ASP A 507 -0.28 18.55 30.26
N SER A 508 -0.56 17.51 29.45
CA SER A 508 -0.42 16.13 29.89
C SER A 508 0.90 15.50 29.43
N ASP A 509 1.53 14.75 30.33
CA ASP A 509 2.76 13.97 30.16
C ASP A 509 2.69 12.88 29.06
N GLY A 510 1.68 12.93 28.18
CA GLY A 510 1.38 11.90 27.19
C GLY A 510 0.90 10.58 27.79
N LYS A 511 0.48 10.58 29.07
CA LYS A 511 0.10 9.37 29.83
C LYS A 511 -1.40 9.33 30.09
N LEU A 512 -1.99 8.15 29.90
CA LEU A 512 -3.38 7.84 30.23
C LEU A 512 -3.44 7.11 31.57
N LYS A 513 -4.39 7.50 32.44
CA LYS A 513 -4.68 6.76 33.66
C LYS A 513 -5.61 5.60 33.35
N ILE A 514 -5.09 4.38 33.30
CA ILE A 514 -5.82 3.18 32.92
C ILE A 514 -6.06 2.31 34.17
N THR A 515 -7.31 1.95 34.42
CA THR A 515 -7.70 0.95 35.42
C THR A 515 -7.76 -0.40 34.73
N ILE A 516 -6.89 -1.32 35.14
CA ILE A 516 -6.82 -2.68 34.61
C ILE A 516 -7.23 -3.71 35.66
N PHE A 517 -7.56 -4.91 35.18
CA PHE A 517 -7.73 -6.10 36.01
C PHE A 517 -6.68 -7.14 35.64
N ARG A 518 -5.84 -7.50 36.62
CA ARG A 518 -4.75 -8.47 36.50
C ARG A 518 -4.81 -9.43 37.68
N GLN A 519 -4.85 -10.73 37.39
CA GLN A 519 -4.80 -11.81 38.42
C GLN A 519 -5.77 -11.63 39.61
N GLY A 520 -7.00 -11.17 39.38
CA GLY A 520 -7.99 -11.00 40.45
C GLY A 520 -7.95 -9.64 41.15
N GLN A 521 -7.01 -8.76 40.80
CA GLN A 521 -6.84 -7.45 41.42
C GLN A 521 -7.09 -6.31 40.42
N GLU A 522 -7.69 -5.23 40.93
CA GLU A 522 -7.82 -3.96 40.22
C GLU A 522 -6.56 -3.12 40.45
N ILE A 523 -5.94 -2.67 39.37
CA ILE A 523 -4.69 -1.91 39.41
C ILE A 523 -4.88 -0.64 38.58
N GLU A 524 -4.57 0.52 39.15
CA GLU A 524 -4.49 1.77 38.40
C GLU A 524 -3.06 1.99 37.91
N LEU A 525 -2.89 2.17 36.60
CA LEU A 525 -1.61 2.39 35.95
C LEU A 525 -1.62 3.72 35.19
N LEU A 526 -0.45 4.37 35.11
CA LEU A 526 -0.20 5.47 34.19
C LEU A 526 0.54 4.91 32.98
N VAL A 527 -0.13 4.84 31.84
CA VAL A 527 0.41 4.22 30.62
C VAL A 527 0.71 5.30 29.59
N GLY A 528 1.94 5.33 29.07
CA GLY A 528 2.32 6.26 28.02
C GLY A 528 1.64 5.96 26.68
N THR A 529 1.42 7.00 25.88
CA THR A 529 0.86 6.90 24.53
C THR A 529 1.90 7.31 23.49
N ASP A 530 1.83 6.69 22.32
CA ASP A 530 2.75 6.94 21.23
C ASP A 530 2.10 7.83 20.17
N VAL A 531 2.88 8.71 19.56
CA VAL A 531 2.42 9.62 18.52
C VAL A 531 3.01 9.18 17.18
N ARG A 532 2.14 8.99 16.18
CA ARG A 532 2.54 8.58 14.84
C ARG A 532 2.09 9.58 13.80
N ASP A 533 2.94 9.81 12.80
CA ASP A 533 2.57 10.53 11.59
C ASP A 533 1.83 9.61 10.60
N GLY A 534 1.40 10.18 9.48
CA GLY A 534 0.74 9.46 8.39
C GLY A 534 1.66 9.17 7.21
N ASN A 535 2.98 9.27 7.36
CA ASN A 535 3.90 9.15 6.22
C ASN A 535 4.33 7.70 5.97
N GLY A 536 4.14 6.83 6.97
CA GLY A 536 4.62 5.45 6.92
C GLY A 536 6.15 5.39 6.95
N SER A 537 6.74 4.38 6.30
CA SER A 537 8.18 4.29 6.14
C SER A 537 8.68 5.37 5.17
N THR A 538 9.64 6.19 5.61
CA THR A 538 10.14 7.38 4.86
C THR A 538 11.57 7.22 4.34
N CYS A 539 12.24 6.12 4.67
CA CYS A 539 13.61 5.84 4.26
C CYS A 539 13.81 4.35 3.98
N MET A 540 14.60 4.05 2.96
CA MET A 540 15.00 2.70 2.59
C MET A 540 16.45 2.72 2.11
N VAL A 541 17.19 1.66 2.39
CA VAL A 541 18.55 1.45 1.88
C VAL A 541 18.59 0.18 1.05
N ASN A 542 19.23 0.26 -0.11
CA ASN A 542 19.65 -0.91 -0.87
C ASN A 542 21.14 -1.16 -0.66
N TRP A 543 21.48 -2.30 -0.08
CA TRP A 543 22.86 -2.74 0.11
C TRP A 543 23.07 -4.16 -0.39
N CYS A 544 24.00 -4.39 -1.32
CA CYS A 544 24.30 -5.73 -1.85
C CYS A 544 23.06 -6.50 -2.39
N GLY A 545 22.00 -5.80 -2.80
CA GLY A 545 20.72 -6.36 -3.25
C GLY A 545 19.75 -6.73 -2.14
N SER A 546 19.96 -6.18 -0.95
CA SER A 546 19.07 -6.27 0.20
C SER A 546 18.31 -4.95 0.36
N VAL A 547 17.00 -5.04 0.60
CA VAL A 547 16.11 -3.89 0.83
C VAL A 547 15.89 -3.76 2.32
N ILE A 548 16.49 -2.73 2.89
CA ILE A 548 16.61 -2.51 4.32
C ILE A 548 15.81 -1.27 4.72
N GLN A 549 15.10 -1.35 5.84
CA GLN A 549 14.32 -0.26 6.43
C GLN A 549 14.36 -0.35 7.96
N ASP A 550 13.86 0.67 8.63
CA ASP A 550 13.59 0.57 10.08
C ASP A 550 12.46 -0.43 10.36
N PRO A 551 12.43 -1.08 11.54
CA PRO A 551 11.35 -1.98 11.92
C PRO A 551 9.98 -1.27 11.89
N HIS A 552 9.16 -1.57 10.88
CA HIS A 552 7.85 -0.95 10.69
C HIS A 552 6.82 -1.47 11.69
N SER A 553 5.67 -0.79 11.77
CA SER A 553 4.61 -1.07 12.76
C SER A 553 4.17 -2.53 12.80
N ALA A 554 4.05 -3.19 11.64
CA ALA A 554 3.64 -4.59 11.58
C ALA A 554 4.68 -5.56 12.16
N VAL A 555 5.97 -5.25 12.05
CA VAL A 555 7.04 -6.03 12.70
C VAL A 555 7.03 -5.79 14.20
N ARG A 556 6.89 -4.54 14.65
CA ARG A 556 6.78 -4.18 16.07
C ARG A 556 5.57 -4.83 16.74
N ALA A 557 4.46 -4.95 16.02
CA ALA A 557 3.24 -5.61 16.49
C ALA A 557 3.40 -7.12 16.73
N LEU A 558 4.51 -7.76 16.30
CA LEU A 558 4.83 -9.13 16.67
C LEU A 558 5.29 -9.27 18.13
N GLY A 559 5.62 -8.17 18.80
CA GLY A 559 6.04 -8.16 20.21
C GLY A 559 7.49 -8.60 20.43
N PHE A 560 8.35 -8.50 19.40
CA PHE A 560 9.78 -8.79 19.54
C PHE A 560 10.64 -7.80 18.74
N LEU A 561 11.65 -7.25 19.41
CA LEU A 561 12.77 -6.52 18.80
C LEU A 561 14.09 -7.04 19.41
N PRO A 562 15.21 -7.01 18.67
CA PRO A 562 16.51 -7.39 19.20
C PRO A 562 16.93 -6.53 20.40
N GLU A 563 17.56 -7.15 21.40
CA GLU A 563 18.04 -6.47 22.62
C GLU A 563 19.30 -5.64 22.34
N GLU A 564 20.11 -6.00 21.33
CA GLU A 564 21.38 -5.34 21.00
C GLU A 564 21.22 -3.95 20.32
N GLY A 565 20.01 -3.40 20.34
CA GLY A 565 19.60 -2.17 19.64
C GLY A 565 18.64 -2.49 18.49
N HIS A 566 17.69 -1.59 18.23
CA HIS A 566 16.58 -1.74 17.26
C HIS A 566 17.03 -1.73 15.79
N GLY A 567 18.00 -2.58 15.47
CA GLY A 567 18.74 -2.60 14.23
C GLY A 567 17.90 -2.76 12.98
N VAL A 568 18.58 -2.71 11.84
CA VAL A 568 17.89 -2.50 10.57
C VAL A 568 17.18 -3.76 10.08
N TYR A 569 15.92 -3.63 9.70
CA TYR A 569 15.08 -4.73 9.28
C TYR A 569 15.23 -5.02 7.78
N LEU A 570 15.50 -6.27 7.45
CA LEU A 570 15.61 -6.72 6.07
C LEU A 570 14.23 -7.12 5.54
N ALA A 571 13.63 -6.23 4.73
CA ALA A 571 12.30 -6.41 4.17
C ALA A 571 12.29 -7.35 2.95
N ARG A 572 13.31 -7.25 2.08
CA ARG A 572 13.39 -8.04 0.85
C ARG A 572 14.83 -8.28 0.40
N TRP A 573 15.03 -9.29 -0.44
CA TRP A 573 16.28 -9.52 -1.16
C TRP A 573 16.01 -9.68 -2.66
N CYS A 574 16.98 -9.30 -3.49
CA CYS A 574 16.93 -9.48 -4.93
C CYS A 574 17.59 -10.80 -5.34
N HIS A 575 16.99 -11.53 -6.28
CA HIS A 575 17.58 -12.75 -6.79
C HIS A 575 18.88 -12.48 -7.57
N GLY A 576 19.86 -13.38 -7.43
CA GLY A 576 21.18 -13.25 -8.07
C GLY A 576 22.12 -12.23 -7.41
N SER A 577 21.67 -11.56 -6.34
CA SER A 577 22.50 -10.64 -5.56
C SER A 577 23.51 -11.36 -4.66
N PRO A 578 24.54 -10.65 -4.15
CA PRO A 578 25.42 -11.17 -3.10
C PRO A 578 24.63 -11.69 -1.89
N VAL A 579 23.61 -10.97 -1.43
CA VAL A 579 22.83 -11.42 -0.25
C VAL A 579 22.09 -12.74 -0.53
N HIS A 580 21.57 -12.94 -1.74
CA HIS A 580 20.97 -14.20 -2.14
C HIS A 580 21.99 -15.35 -2.17
N ARG A 581 23.21 -15.07 -2.65
CA ARG A 581 24.30 -16.06 -2.72
C ARG A 581 24.81 -16.49 -1.34
N TYR A 582 24.96 -15.53 -0.42
CA TYR A 582 25.52 -15.77 0.92
C TYR A 582 24.46 -16.10 1.97
N GLY A 583 23.17 -16.12 1.61
CA GLY A 583 22.08 -16.59 2.47
C GLY A 583 21.53 -15.54 3.45
N LEU A 584 21.71 -14.25 3.15
CA LEU A 584 21.08 -13.15 3.89
C LEU A 584 19.67 -12.90 3.31
N TYR A 585 18.68 -13.56 3.90
CA TYR A 585 17.26 -13.51 3.49
C TYR A 585 16.44 -12.55 4.36
N ALA A 586 15.27 -12.13 3.87
CA ALA A 586 14.37 -11.25 4.64
C ALA A 586 13.87 -11.90 5.94
N LEU A 587 13.12 -11.11 6.72
CA LEU A 587 12.58 -11.48 8.02
C LEU A 587 13.69 -11.60 9.09
N GLN A 588 14.73 -10.77 8.96
CA GLN A 588 15.87 -10.72 9.86
C GLN A 588 16.25 -9.27 10.13
N TRP A 589 16.76 -8.99 11.32
CA TRP A 589 17.43 -7.73 11.65
C TRP A 589 18.94 -7.89 11.46
N ILE A 590 19.59 -6.84 10.95
CA ILE A 590 21.04 -6.70 10.98
C ILE A 590 21.39 -5.89 12.22
N VAL A 591 22.10 -6.52 13.16
CA VAL A 591 22.44 -5.92 14.45
C VAL A 591 23.90 -5.48 14.53
N GLU A 592 24.78 -6.12 13.75
CA GLU A 592 26.21 -5.82 13.74
C GLU A 592 26.81 -6.04 12.35
N VAL A 593 27.69 -5.12 11.93
CA VAL A 593 28.49 -5.22 10.71
C VAL A 593 29.96 -5.02 11.08
N ASN A 594 30.80 -6.02 10.77
CA ASN A 594 32.25 -6.01 11.05
C ASN A 594 32.63 -5.67 12.50
N GLY A 595 31.88 -6.12 13.51
CA GLY A 595 32.17 -5.79 14.92
C GLY A 595 31.48 -4.51 15.42
N LYS A 596 30.87 -3.72 14.54
CA LYS A 596 30.21 -2.46 14.89
C LYS A 596 28.70 -2.66 14.97
N LEU A 597 28.10 -2.25 16.08
CA LEU A 597 26.64 -2.28 16.27
C LEU A 597 25.95 -1.31 15.31
N THR A 598 24.79 -1.72 14.81
CA THR A 598 23.95 -0.94 13.90
C THR A 598 22.55 -0.80 14.47
N PRO A 599 22.35 0.07 15.49
CA PRO A 599 21.07 0.20 16.20
C PRO A 599 20.00 0.95 15.39
N ASP A 600 20.39 1.68 14.35
CA ASP A 600 19.51 2.47 13.49
C ASP A 600 20.04 2.49 12.04
N LEU A 601 19.20 2.95 11.11
CA LEU A 601 19.51 3.00 9.68
C LEU A 601 20.65 3.96 9.33
N GLU A 602 20.82 5.05 10.07
CA GLU A 602 21.87 6.05 9.83
C GLU A 602 23.25 5.50 10.20
N THR A 603 23.36 4.86 11.37
CA THR A 603 24.55 4.18 11.83
C THR A 603 24.90 3.02 10.91
N PHE A 604 23.91 2.26 10.42
CA PHE A 604 24.13 1.23 9.41
C PHE A 604 24.74 1.80 8.13
N LEU A 605 24.20 2.91 7.61
CA LEU A 605 24.72 3.57 6.42
C LEU A 605 26.17 4.05 6.60
N ASN A 606 26.48 4.70 7.72
CA ASN A 606 27.82 5.18 8.04
C ASN A 606 28.84 4.02 8.10
N VAL A 607 28.43 2.84 8.59
CA VAL A 607 29.30 1.66 8.61
C VAL A 607 29.52 1.08 7.21
N VAL A 608 28.47 1.01 6.41
CA VAL A 608 28.51 0.43 5.06
C VAL A 608 29.24 1.31 4.04
N GLU A 609 29.18 2.63 4.21
CA GLU A 609 29.91 3.59 3.36
C GLU A 609 31.43 3.36 3.42
N GLY A 610 31.95 2.90 4.56
CA GLY A 610 33.37 2.57 4.74
C GLY A 610 33.85 1.28 4.04
N LEU A 611 32.95 0.47 3.47
CA LEU A 611 33.29 -0.88 2.97
C LEU A 611 33.65 -0.87 1.48
N GLU A 612 34.75 -1.52 1.10
CA GLU A 612 35.30 -1.47 -0.26
C GLU A 612 34.74 -2.55 -1.20
N HIS A 613 34.89 -2.32 -2.51
CA HIS A 613 34.50 -3.32 -3.51
C HIS A 613 35.31 -4.62 -3.32
N GLY A 614 34.59 -5.76 -3.28
CA GLY A 614 35.21 -7.08 -3.13
C GLY A 614 35.63 -7.44 -1.70
N GLU A 615 35.39 -6.57 -0.72
CA GLU A 615 35.66 -6.84 0.68
C GLU A 615 34.68 -7.88 1.25
N PHE A 616 35.17 -8.72 2.16
CA PHE A 616 34.34 -9.64 2.93
C PHE A 616 33.84 -8.97 4.19
N VAL A 617 32.52 -8.95 4.35
CA VAL A 617 31.81 -8.29 5.43
C VAL A 617 31.18 -9.35 6.33
N ARG A 618 31.49 -9.32 7.62
CA ARG A 618 30.87 -10.16 8.64
C ARG A 618 29.61 -9.48 9.16
N VAL A 619 28.47 -10.15 9.06
CA VAL A 619 27.16 -9.62 9.44
C VAL A 619 26.54 -10.50 10.50
N LYS A 620 26.20 -9.94 11.66
CA LYS A 620 25.38 -10.61 12.67
C LYS A 620 23.93 -10.24 12.42
N THR A 621 23.08 -11.25 12.27
CA THR A 621 21.64 -11.09 12.12
C THR A 621 20.88 -11.76 13.25
N VAL A 622 19.66 -11.28 13.49
CA VAL A 622 18.68 -11.92 14.37
C VAL A 622 17.44 -12.21 13.53
N HIS A 623 16.99 -13.45 13.51
CA HIS A 623 15.75 -13.81 12.79
C HIS A 623 14.51 -13.44 13.62
N LEU A 624 13.33 -13.29 12.98
CA LEU A 624 12.03 -13.08 13.65
C LEU A 624 11.73 -14.03 14.83
N ASN A 625 12.41 -15.17 14.93
CA ASN A 625 12.24 -16.15 16.01
C ASN A 625 13.26 -15.98 17.16
N GLY A 626 13.99 -14.86 17.18
CA GLY A 626 15.00 -14.53 18.16
C GLY A 626 16.33 -15.27 18.00
N LYS A 627 16.52 -16.09 16.96
CA LYS A 627 17.78 -16.84 16.78
C LYS A 627 18.84 -15.97 16.11
N PRO A 628 19.97 -15.70 16.79
CA PRO A 628 21.08 -14.99 16.18
C PRO A 628 21.84 -15.88 15.19
N ARG A 629 22.34 -15.29 14.11
CA ARG A 629 23.18 -15.95 13.10
C ARG A 629 24.30 -15.01 12.70
N VAL A 630 25.45 -15.57 12.33
CA VAL A 630 26.57 -14.79 11.77
C VAL A 630 26.82 -15.29 10.36
N LEU A 631 26.87 -14.36 9.42
CA LEU A 631 27.06 -14.61 8.00
C LEU A 631 28.26 -13.80 7.53
N THR A 632 28.89 -14.24 6.45
CA THR A 632 29.90 -13.43 5.74
C THR A 632 29.41 -13.25 4.32
N LEU A 633 29.44 -12.01 3.83
CA LEU A 633 29.09 -11.68 2.45
C LEU A 633 30.21 -10.92 1.79
N LYS A 634 30.35 -11.08 0.48
CA LYS A 634 31.31 -10.31 -0.32
C LYS A 634 30.59 -9.14 -0.97
N GLN A 635 31.09 -7.93 -0.75
CA GLN A 635 30.50 -6.72 -1.31
C GLN A 635 30.77 -6.62 -2.81
N ASP A 636 29.73 -6.28 -3.58
CA ASP A 636 29.80 -6.10 -5.03
C ASP A 636 29.20 -4.76 -5.45
N LEU A 637 30.04 -3.72 -5.46
CA LEU A 637 29.66 -2.38 -5.93
C LEU A 637 29.52 -2.25 -7.45
N HIS A 638 29.89 -3.26 -8.25
CA HIS A 638 29.80 -3.19 -9.71
C HIS A 638 28.36 -3.40 -10.16
N TYR A 639 27.69 -4.44 -9.66
CA TYR A 639 26.29 -4.73 -9.96
C TYR A 639 25.31 -4.24 -8.90
N TRP A 640 25.76 -4.11 -7.65
CA TRP A 640 24.90 -3.78 -6.51
C TRP A 640 25.46 -2.58 -5.73
N PRO A 641 25.48 -1.39 -6.34
CA PRO A 641 25.88 -0.17 -5.64
C PRO A 641 24.98 0.07 -4.42
N THR A 642 25.54 0.74 -3.41
CA THR A 642 24.79 1.13 -2.22
C THR A 642 24.11 2.46 -2.48
N TRP A 643 22.80 2.50 -2.29
CA TRP A 643 22.00 3.72 -2.45
C TRP A 643 20.89 3.75 -1.41
N GLU A 644 20.51 4.96 -1.04
CA GLU A 644 19.37 5.22 -0.17
C GLU A 644 18.23 5.86 -0.99
N LEU A 645 17.02 5.68 -0.51
CA LEU A 645 15.83 6.31 -1.02
C LEU A 645 15.12 6.97 0.16
N LYS A 646 15.00 8.29 0.14
CA LYS A 646 14.49 9.07 1.25
C LYS A 646 13.38 10.01 0.79
N PHE A 647 12.34 10.10 1.60
CA PHE A 647 11.26 11.06 1.39
C PHE A 647 11.68 12.46 1.85
N ASP A 648 11.59 13.44 0.95
CA ASP A 648 11.75 14.85 1.26
C ASP A 648 10.37 15.48 1.51
N PRO A 649 10.03 15.84 2.77
CA PRO A 649 8.72 16.42 3.09
C PRO A 649 8.55 17.84 2.53
N ASP A 650 9.64 18.57 2.28
CA ASP A 650 9.57 19.95 1.79
C ASP A 650 9.16 20.01 0.31
N THR A 651 9.58 19.03 -0.48
CA THR A 651 9.17 18.88 -1.88
C THR A 651 8.08 17.84 -2.09
N ALA A 652 7.75 17.07 -1.06
CA ALA A 652 6.89 15.90 -1.12
C ALA A 652 7.31 14.93 -2.23
N THR A 653 8.62 14.73 -2.38
CA THR A 653 9.18 13.83 -3.37
C THR A 653 10.18 12.88 -2.74
N TRP A 654 10.22 11.68 -3.29
CA TRP A 654 11.23 10.70 -2.95
C TRP A 654 12.46 10.91 -3.81
N ARG A 655 13.62 10.92 -3.17
CA ARG A 655 14.91 11.09 -3.83
C ARG A 655 15.81 9.90 -3.59
N ARG A 656 16.36 9.37 -4.67
CA ARG A 656 17.39 8.35 -4.64
C ARG A 656 18.76 9.01 -4.55
N ARG A 657 19.50 8.71 -3.49
CA ARG A 657 20.89 9.15 -3.33
C ARG A 657 21.84 7.96 -3.41
N MET A 658 22.86 8.08 -4.25
CA MET A 658 23.92 7.10 -4.32
C MET A 658 24.87 7.32 -3.14
N ILE A 659 25.11 6.26 -2.36
CA ILE A 659 26.01 6.29 -1.20
C ILE A 659 27.40 5.81 -1.63
N LYS A 660 27.46 4.66 -2.30
CA LYS A 660 28.74 4.09 -2.75
C LYS A 660 28.58 3.34 -4.06
N SER A 661 29.49 3.60 -4.99
CA SER A 661 29.57 2.92 -6.29
C SER A 661 31.02 2.61 -6.65
N LEU A 662 31.24 1.80 -7.69
CA LEU A 662 32.59 1.47 -8.14
C LEU A 662 33.44 2.70 -8.54
N ASN A 663 32.77 3.76 -9.02
CA ASN A 663 33.42 4.97 -9.54
C ASN A 663 33.34 6.17 -8.59
N SER A 664 32.83 6.00 -7.37
CA SER A 664 32.89 7.04 -6.34
C SER A 664 34.29 7.09 -5.75
N THR A 665 35.27 7.52 -6.54
CA THR A 665 36.54 8.03 -6.03
C THR A 665 36.29 9.43 -5.46
N THR A 666 36.67 9.57 -4.19
CA THR A 666 36.86 10.80 -3.40
C THR A 666 37.12 12.07 -4.16
#